data_AF-A0A3Q1JHS3-F1
#
_entry.id   AF-A0A3Q1JHS3-F1
#
_cell.length_a   1.000
_cell.length_b   1.000
_cell.length_c   1.000
_cell.angle_alpha   90.00
_cell.angle_beta   90.00
_cell.angle_gamma   90.00
#
_symmetry.space_group_name_H-M   'P 1'
#
loop_
_entity.id
_entity.type
_entity.pdbx_description
1 polymer ?
#
loop_
_entity_poly.entity_id
_entity_poly.type
_entity_poly.pdbx_seq_one_letter_code
_entity_poly.pdbx_strand_id
1 'polypeptide(L)'
;MNDIEAKKAAVKDKLVFLPTSEDALEVYLALRENLQSTGLQLRSNIPSQAQDLGSGPLQQLLLEEKLNTGSLSQEVGVFVELLWTEALGCLENILQVPIDGLSLNDVSRAEGLLLQAQRKLKEGNHTEAESLLEDVYTLLPHRAPQLPPSAKLISQKLDLCQLIRDVLNVSEMTLRSPAPSSVGKYRALRCSIEAVPSSSSEFQAVTALLQDRYKVTIRQVMRVNRGVELQMFKSEVGNIKPLLHSSSPSNFVGILSRGLLLPRVGVELHGIQRTDVGNLGSGIYFSDAMSTSVKYTKPSETDGSRMLLVCDVALGCCRDLHKRDFTLTQAPEGHHSVHGVRCTANVRSEFQDDEYVVYSPDQIKLKYVVQFSVDGDQLKEFSPAISTSAEVCLPSTDQGDIKNPLEDVTAGLLDSSGQQLPLQAVHVKCKLMDLLSQVIIFQKYTNTSSVPIEAKYVFPLDDSAAVCGFEAFINGKHVVGQVKEKETARKEYKQAIERGHGAYLMDQDAPDVFTISVGNLPPGATVLIKVTFVSELIVRDGSVFFSLPGSVAPWQESAALNQTTQVRGADSFTLDMSVEMPYEISRLQCITHQVKTKRTDCKAVVSVLPGQVMGSEGFQLSITLSDVHLPRMWVEKHPDKDSQACMLVFYPDFDISSSSASDEVILLLDTSESMRGESLCTAQRIALQILKTLDHNLKINVILFGTGQFYLLCRFYVCSSRIFHNSTAPLGGSTELWRPLQALNLLPPTRGIRNILLLSDGHIQNAELTLKLLRENAQHSRLFTCGLSPTANRHMLRALAQAGGGAYEFFDTKTKHNWQEKVACQVKRMASPGCNSVSVKWQQFSLSAPTPVQAPKQIHALFSDCHTLVYGFVPHCTQATLLGNLSGQELKTMVSTSELQKTRGTFLHKLTARALIRDFEDGNLHTDEAEHEGKKAELKSYIIELSKEFSILSQFTSFVAIEERVCAAYDDISYDGDLYGNAMIESAMLCDADEEEDASRDFMPPPKIAYCPTSPSVPQLQSLTILSAPPPPCPPPPPPPPPTLPILYSFNSAHSSSVPPCPVSPLPPPYLPTGLICQTPPLPMAFFEPEAVIDLCDTLPVESELHWRPKSKRKEKKFASPAVDRLSKPQAIVRMQLQQAPMIEYLHLLVKTDFLSRPEWWEEVKRAVDWVCWADRQYPCAYSRLEFGLSWESSTRQLLGHERLPPFSPLSGLKLQKTPVPLISC
;
A
#
# COMPACT_ATOMS: atom_id res chain seq x y z
N MET A 1 -22.02 46.55 24.12
CA MET A 1 -20.65 45.98 24.14
C MET A 1 -20.37 45.08 25.35
N ASN A 2 -21.26 44.93 26.33
CA ASN A 2 -20.91 44.38 27.64
C ASN A 2 -21.39 42.92 27.87
N ASP A 3 -21.34 42.07 26.84
CA ASP A 3 -21.80 40.65 26.91
C ASP A 3 -20.75 39.63 26.39
N ILE A 4 -19.54 40.10 26.04
CA ILE A 4 -18.44 39.23 25.57
C ILE A 4 -17.57 38.77 26.75
N GLU A 5 -17.24 39.68 27.68
CA GLU A 5 -16.42 39.35 28.86
C GLU A 5 -17.17 38.46 29.85
N ALA A 6 -18.48 38.66 30.02
CA ALA A 6 -19.32 37.84 30.91
C ALA A 6 -19.32 36.35 30.51
N LYS A 7 -19.28 36.05 29.20
CA LYS A 7 -19.27 34.66 28.70
C LYS A 7 -17.92 33.97 28.89
N LYS A 8 -16.80 34.72 28.86
CA LYS A 8 -15.47 34.17 29.17
C LYS A 8 -15.29 33.73 30.62
N ALA A 9 -16.10 34.26 31.56
CA ALA A 9 -16.00 33.90 32.98
C ALA A 9 -16.70 32.57 33.35
N ALA A 10 -17.51 32.00 32.45
CA ALA A 10 -18.41 30.88 32.77
C ALA A 10 -17.78 29.49 32.60
N VAL A 11 -16.78 29.33 31.73
CA VAL A 11 -16.09 28.05 31.50
C VAL A 11 -14.80 28.02 32.30
N LYS A 12 -14.64 27.00 33.15
CA LYS A 12 -13.37 26.74 33.83
C LYS A 12 -12.48 25.93 32.90
N ASP A 13 -11.67 26.62 32.10
CA ASP A 13 -10.70 26.03 31.17
C ASP A 13 -9.54 25.34 31.91
N LYS A 14 -9.86 24.21 32.55
CA LYS A 14 -8.87 23.31 33.14
C LYS A 14 -8.69 22.11 32.21
N LEU A 15 -7.93 22.31 31.14
CA LEU A 15 -7.47 21.24 30.26
C LEU A 15 -6.65 20.23 31.09
N VAL A 16 -7.06 18.97 31.07
CA VAL A 16 -6.36 17.87 31.75
C VAL A 16 -5.99 16.84 30.70
N PHE A 17 -4.69 16.74 30.41
CA PHE A 17 -4.15 15.68 29.58
C PHE A 17 -3.86 14.47 30.46
N LEU A 18 -4.36 13.31 30.04
CA LEU A 18 -4.26 12.05 30.78
C LEU A 18 -3.43 11.06 29.94
N PRO A 19 -2.59 10.21 30.57
CA PRO A 19 -1.58 9.45 29.85
C PRO A 19 -2.14 8.22 29.12
N THR A 20 -3.31 7.72 29.52
CA THR A 20 -3.99 6.58 28.87
C THR A 20 -5.45 6.87 28.53
N SER A 21 -6.00 6.08 27.61
CA SER A 21 -7.44 6.04 27.30
C SER A 21 -8.30 5.61 28.49
N GLU A 22 -7.79 4.73 29.37
CA GLU A 22 -8.50 4.24 30.55
C GLU A 22 -8.67 5.36 31.59
N ASP A 23 -7.61 6.11 31.89
CA ASP A 23 -7.67 7.31 32.76
C ASP A 23 -8.68 8.34 32.24
N ALA A 24 -8.68 8.57 30.92
CA ALA A 24 -9.57 9.53 30.27
C ALA A 24 -11.05 9.13 30.38
N LEU A 25 -11.36 7.84 30.25
CA LEU A 25 -12.70 7.31 30.41
C LEU A 25 -13.18 7.40 31.87
N GLU A 26 -12.35 7.04 32.85
CA GLU A 26 -12.71 7.14 34.27
C GLU A 26 -13.01 8.60 34.68
N VAL A 27 -12.15 9.55 34.27
CA VAL A 27 -12.35 10.98 34.56
C VAL A 27 -13.60 11.52 33.86
N TYR A 28 -13.88 11.12 32.62
CA TYR A 28 -15.12 11.51 31.93
C TYR A 28 -16.38 10.99 32.63
N LEU A 29 -16.39 9.73 33.06
CA LEU A 29 -17.52 9.12 33.77
C LEU A 29 -17.78 9.84 35.11
N ALA A 30 -16.73 10.08 35.89
CA ALA A 30 -16.83 10.79 37.18
C ALA A 30 -17.30 12.25 37.01
N LEU A 31 -16.85 12.95 35.96
CA LEU A 31 -17.33 14.30 35.63
C LEU A 31 -18.80 14.30 35.21
N ARG A 32 -19.24 13.33 34.40
CA ARG A 32 -20.63 13.19 33.96
C ARG A 32 -21.58 12.95 35.12
N GLU A 33 -21.23 12.04 36.03
CA GLU A 33 -22.03 11.75 37.24
C GLU A 33 -22.09 12.95 38.19
N ASN A 34 -20.98 13.67 38.35
CA ASN A 34 -20.94 14.92 39.12
C ASN A 34 -21.88 15.98 38.52
N LEU A 35 -21.79 16.24 37.20
CA LEU A 35 -22.67 17.19 36.52
C LEU A 35 -24.15 16.79 36.63
N GLN A 36 -24.49 15.51 36.48
CA GLN A 36 -25.85 15.01 36.72
C GLN A 36 -26.32 15.26 38.17
N SER A 37 -25.43 15.09 39.17
CA SER A 37 -25.75 15.38 40.57
C SER A 37 -26.03 16.87 40.85
N THR A 38 -25.56 17.79 39.99
CA THR A 38 -25.89 19.23 40.08
C THR A 38 -27.26 19.59 39.48
N GLY A 39 -28.00 18.62 38.94
CA GLY A 39 -29.33 18.81 38.34
C GLY A 39 -29.32 19.12 36.84
N LEU A 40 -28.15 19.06 36.19
CA LEU A 40 -28.07 19.16 34.73
C LEU A 40 -28.60 17.88 34.07
N GLN A 41 -29.57 18.04 33.16
CA GLN A 41 -30.15 16.93 32.40
C GLN A 41 -29.35 16.66 31.13
N LEU A 42 -29.11 15.37 30.86
CA LEU A 42 -28.56 14.92 29.58
C LEU A 42 -29.56 15.21 28.45
N ARG A 43 -29.06 15.72 27.32
CA ARG A 43 -29.83 15.97 26.10
C ARG A 43 -29.22 15.18 24.94
N SER A 44 -30.08 14.67 24.06
CA SER A 44 -29.71 13.98 22.83
C SER A 44 -29.63 14.90 21.59
N ASN A 45 -30.12 16.13 21.69
CA ASN A 45 -30.27 17.05 20.56
C ASN A 45 -29.76 18.45 20.94
N ILE A 46 -29.10 19.13 20.00
CA ILE A 46 -28.65 20.53 20.14
C ILE A 46 -29.82 21.48 19.80
N PRO A 47 -30.09 22.52 20.61
CA PRO A 47 -31.07 23.54 20.24
C PRO A 47 -30.54 24.43 19.10
N SER A 48 -31.42 24.92 18.23
CA SER A 48 -31.05 25.76 17.07
C SER A 48 -30.34 27.08 17.43
N GLN A 49 -30.46 27.52 18.69
CA GLN A 49 -29.76 28.70 19.23
C GLN A 49 -28.30 28.43 19.63
N ALA A 50 -27.84 27.18 19.47
CA ALA A 50 -26.51 26.70 19.86
C ALA A 50 -25.76 26.04 18.68
N GLN A 51 -26.01 26.46 17.44
CA GLN A 51 -25.30 25.95 16.26
C GLN A 51 -23.79 26.25 16.33
N ASP A 52 -23.40 27.40 16.90
CA ASP A 52 -22.00 27.78 17.12
C ASP A 52 -21.39 27.17 18.41
N LEU A 53 -22.10 26.28 19.12
CA LEU A 53 -21.67 25.77 20.43
C LEU A 53 -20.72 24.58 20.29
N GLY A 54 -19.46 24.80 20.67
CA GLY A 54 -18.38 23.81 20.58
C GLY A 54 -17.26 24.25 19.66
N SER A 55 -16.21 23.44 19.55
CA SER A 55 -15.16 23.62 18.56
C SER A 55 -15.64 23.22 17.16
N GLY A 56 -14.99 23.72 16.10
CA GLY A 56 -15.29 23.34 14.71
C GLY A 56 -15.39 21.83 14.47
N PRO A 57 -14.44 20.99 14.98
CA PRO A 57 -14.56 19.53 14.92
C PRO A 57 -15.79 18.96 15.61
N LEU A 58 -16.26 19.54 16.72
CA LEU A 58 -17.52 19.11 17.35
C LEU A 58 -18.72 19.52 16.49
N GLN A 59 -18.74 20.76 15.97
CA GLN A 59 -19.81 21.22 15.06
C GLN A 59 -19.89 20.34 13.80
N GLN A 60 -18.75 19.89 13.26
CA GLN A 60 -18.69 18.91 12.17
C GLN A 60 -19.33 17.57 12.54
N LEU A 61 -18.91 16.95 13.66
CA LEU A 61 -19.46 15.66 14.09
C LEU A 61 -20.99 15.70 14.27
N LEU A 62 -21.50 16.80 14.82
CA LEU A 62 -22.94 16.99 15.06
C LEU A 62 -23.70 17.29 13.76
N LEU A 63 -23.07 17.94 12.77
CA LEU A 63 -23.63 18.09 11.42
C LEU A 63 -23.71 16.76 10.68
N GLU A 64 -22.71 15.90 10.86
CA GLU A 64 -22.66 14.55 10.27
C GLU A 64 -23.69 13.62 10.94
N GLU A 65 -23.83 13.65 12.27
CA GLU A 65 -24.90 12.95 12.97
C GLU A 65 -26.29 13.39 12.48
N LYS A 66 -26.50 14.70 12.29
CA LYS A 66 -27.73 15.27 11.71
C LYS A 66 -27.98 14.79 10.27
N LEU A 67 -26.95 14.64 9.43
CA LEU A 67 -27.10 14.08 8.07
C LEU A 67 -27.55 12.61 8.08
N ASN A 68 -27.03 11.83 9.03
CA ASN A 68 -27.32 10.41 9.13
C ASN A 68 -28.67 10.11 9.81
N THR A 69 -29.11 10.97 10.73
CA THR A 69 -30.35 10.79 11.52
C THR A 69 -31.54 11.62 11.01
N GLY A 70 -31.30 12.68 10.26
CA GLY A 70 -32.33 13.63 9.81
C GLY A 70 -33.28 13.08 8.74
N SER A 71 -34.51 13.61 8.75
CA SER A 71 -35.49 13.45 7.67
C SER A 71 -35.30 14.51 6.57
N LEU A 72 -35.71 14.17 5.35
CA LEU A 72 -35.61 15.02 4.16
C LEU A 72 -36.93 15.79 3.94
N SER A 73 -36.86 17.09 3.66
CA SER A 73 -38.05 17.87 3.26
C SER A 73 -38.34 17.71 1.77
N GLN A 74 -39.58 17.99 1.34
CA GLN A 74 -39.99 17.85 -0.06
C GLN A 74 -39.16 18.74 -1.00
N GLU A 75 -38.89 19.97 -0.57
CA GLU A 75 -38.17 21.01 -1.32
C GLU A 75 -36.68 20.68 -1.46
N VAL A 76 -36.08 20.09 -0.42
CA VAL A 76 -34.70 19.56 -0.48
C VAL A 76 -34.65 18.30 -1.33
N GLY A 77 -35.66 17.43 -1.24
CA GLY A 77 -35.79 16.25 -2.10
C GLY A 77 -35.80 16.59 -3.59
N VAL A 78 -36.69 17.49 -4.03
CA VAL A 78 -36.78 17.91 -5.45
C VAL A 78 -35.47 18.54 -5.93
N PHE A 79 -34.83 19.36 -5.11
CA PHE A 79 -33.54 19.96 -5.44
C PHE A 79 -32.41 18.91 -5.55
N VAL A 80 -32.38 17.92 -4.66
CA VAL A 80 -31.42 16.80 -4.73
C VAL A 80 -31.65 15.96 -5.99
N GLU A 81 -32.90 15.61 -6.31
CA GLU A 81 -33.21 14.89 -7.55
C GLU A 81 -32.76 15.66 -8.80
N LEU A 82 -33.00 16.98 -8.86
CA LEU A 82 -32.56 17.86 -9.96
C LEU A 82 -31.04 17.80 -10.18
N LEU A 83 -30.26 17.90 -9.10
CA LEU A 83 -28.80 17.81 -9.15
C LEU A 83 -28.31 16.48 -9.77
N TRP A 84 -28.91 15.37 -9.35
CA TRP A 84 -28.55 14.04 -9.80
C TRP A 84 -28.97 13.78 -11.26
N THR A 85 -30.19 14.17 -11.65
CA THR A 85 -30.67 14.05 -13.04
C THR A 85 -29.77 14.85 -14.00
N GLU A 86 -29.39 16.07 -13.63
CA GLU A 86 -28.54 16.93 -14.45
C GLU A 86 -27.11 16.39 -14.60
N ALA A 87 -26.52 15.85 -13.53
CA ALA A 87 -25.18 15.26 -13.56
C ALA A 87 -25.14 13.96 -14.38
N LEU A 88 -26.11 13.06 -14.19
CA LEU A 88 -26.20 11.79 -14.91
C LEU A 88 -26.54 12.01 -16.40
N GLY A 89 -27.52 12.85 -16.72
CA GLY A 89 -27.87 13.17 -18.11
C GLY A 89 -26.72 13.83 -18.89
N CYS A 90 -25.93 14.68 -18.21
CA CYS A 90 -24.71 15.24 -18.80
C CYS A 90 -23.67 14.17 -19.17
N LEU A 91 -23.50 13.14 -18.33
CA LEU A 91 -22.59 12.02 -18.61
C LEU A 91 -23.15 11.05 -19.65
N GLU A 92 -24.45 10.73 -19.60
CA GLU A 92 -25.12 9.91 -20.63
C GLU A 92 -25.01 10.55 -22.02
N ASN A 93 -25.14 11.87 -22.15
CA ASN A 93 -24.99 12.57 -23.43
C ASN A 93 -23.56 12.50 -24.00
N ILE A 94 -22.55 12.20 -23.18
CA ILE A 94 -21.12 12.17 -23.56
C ILE A 94 -20.61 10.74 -23.77
N LEU A 95 -20.96 9.81 -22.88
CA LEU A 95 -20.41 8.46 -22.79
C LEU A 95 -21.27 7.42 -23.53
N GLN A 96 -20.61 6.48 -24.21
CA GLN A 96 -21.27 5.37 -24.90
C GLN A 96 -21.67 4.23 -23.94
N VAL A 97 -20.93 4.07 -22.83
CA VAL A 97 -21.16 3.08 -21.77
C VAL A 97 -21.83 3.77 -20.58
N PRO A 98 -22.82 3.15 -19.90
CA PRO A 98 -23.39 3.70 -18.67
C PRO A 98 -22.34 3.81 -17.55
N ILE A 99 -22.47 4.81 -16.68
CA ILE A 99 -21.45 5.13 -15.66
C ILE A 99 -21.17 3.96 -14.70
N ASP A 100 -22.18 3.14 -14.40
CA ASP A 100 -22.04 1.99 -13.49
C ASP A 100 -21.07 0.91 -14.02
N GLY A 101 -20.84 0.89 -15.33
CA GLY A 101 -19.85 0.03 -15.99
C GLY A 101 -18.40 0.54 -15.91
N LEU A 102 -18.17 1.71 -15.29
CA LEU A 102 -16.83 2.29 -15.12
C LEU A 102 -16.30 2.09 -13.68
N SER A 103 -14.99 1.90 -13.55
CA SER A 103 -14.30 1.90 -12.26
C SER A 103 -13.55 3.22 -12.01
N LEU A 104 -13.29 3.54 -10.73
CA LEU A 104 -12.45 4.68 -10.37
C LEU A 104 -11.00 4.53 -10.90
N ASN A 105 -10.53 3.29 -11.07
CA ASN A 105 -9.22 2.98 -11.64
C ASN A 105 -9.14 3.38 -13.13
N ASP A 106 -10.18 3.09 -13.93
CA ASP A 106 -10.22 3.50 -15.34
C ASP A 106 -10.20 5.03 -15.50
N VAL A 107 -10.86 5.75 -14.58
CA VAL A 107 -10.82 7.21 -14.53
C VAL A 107 -9.43 7.74 -14.13
N SER A 108 -8.77 7.15 -13.12
CA SER A 108 -7.39 7.52 -12.75
C SER A 108 -6.37 7.20 -13.84
N ARG A 109 -6.53 6.10 -14.58
CA ARG A 109 -5.69 5.73 -15.72
C ARG A 109 -5.91 6.67 -16.92
N ALA A 110 -7.16 6.99 -17.24
CA ALA A 110 -7.49 7.99 -18.26
C ALA A 110 -6.95 9.38 -17.89
N GLU A 111 -7.01 9.78 -16.62
CA GLU A 111 -6.41 11.03 -16.14
C GLU A 111 -4.87 11.04 -16.28
N GLY A 112 -4.18 9.95 -15.92
CA GLY A 112 -2.73 9.81 -16.12
C GLY A 112 -2.32 9.95 -17.59
N LEU A 113 -3.04 9.30 -18.50
CA LEU A 113 -2.83 9.42 -19.94
C LEU A 113 -3.09 10.84 -20.47
N LEU A 114 -4.13 11.54 -19.98
CA LEU A 114 -4.40 12.93 -20.33
C LEU A 114 -3.29 13.89 -19.87
N LEU A 115 -2.71 13.65 -18.69
CA LEU A 115 -1.55 14.40 -18.19
C LEU A 115 -0.31 14.12 -19.05
N GLN A 116 -0.05 12.87 -19.43
CA GLN A 116 1.03 12.51 -20.34
C GLN A 116 0.84 13.14 -21.73
N ALA A 117 -0.36 13.06 -22.32
CA ALA A 117 -0.69 13.71 -23.58
C ALA A 117 -0.51 15.23 -23.51
N GLN A 118 -0.81 15.85 -22.36
CA GLN A 118 -0.52 17.27 -22.14
C GLN A 118 1.00 17.54 -22.18
N ARG A 119 1.82 16.73 -21.52
CA ARG A 119 3.31 16.83 -21.57
C ARG A 119 3.80 16.70 -23.03
N LYS A 120 3.27 15.73 -23.79
CA LYS A 120 3.63 15.50 -25.20
C LYS A 120 3.22 16.63 -26.14
N LEU A 121 2.08 17.28 -25.91
CA LEU A 121 1.74 18.53 -26.60
C LEU A 121 2.72 19.67 -26.25
N LYS A 122 3.24 19.78 -25.02
CA LYS A 122 4.25 20.78 -24.67
C LYS A 122 5.59 20.53 -25.38
N GLU A 123 5.96 19.25 -25.53
CA GLU A 123 7.16 18.79 -26.26
C GLU A 123 7.03 18.94 -27.79
N GLY A 124 5.84 19.26 -28.30
CA GLY A 124 5.55 19.34 -29.73
C GLY A 124 5.33 17.97 -30.41
N ASN A 125 5.28 16.88 -29.65
CA ASN A 125 5.06 15.53 -30.18
C ASN A 125 3.56 15.22 -30.32
N HIS A 126 2.94 15.82 -31.34
CA HIS A 126 1.50 15.71 -31.58
C HIS A 126 1.03 14.26 -31.81
N THR A 127 1.80 13.43 -32.53
CA THR A 127 1.40 12.05 -32.84
C THR A 127 1.42 11.13 -31.62
N GLU A 128 2.35 11.34 -30.67
CA GLU A 128 2.35 10.64 -29.39
C GLU A 128 1.16 11.12 -28.51
N ALA A 129 0.80 12.40 -28.57
CA ALA A 129 -0.39 12.93 -27.90
C ALA A 129 -1.72 12.47 -28.53
N GLU A 130 -1.74 12.14 -29.83
CA GLU A 130 -2.88 11.52 -30.53
C GLU A 130 -3.09 10.09 -30.05
N SER A 131 -2.04 9.25 -30.09
CA SER A 131 -2.09 7.86 -29.61
C SER A 131 -2.49 7.74 -28.13
N LEU A 132 -1.95 8.60 -27.25
CA LEU A 132 -2.35 8.65 -25.84
C LEU A 132 -3.82 9.06 -25.65
N LEU A 133 -4.42 9.79 -26.59
CA LEU A 133 -5.83 10.15 -26.55
C LEU A 133 -6.74 9.02 -27.07
N GLU A 134 -6.26 8.20 -28.01
CA GLU A 134 -6.94 6.96 -28.42
C GLU A 134 -7.04 5.94 -27.26
N ASP A 135 -5.97 5.79 -26.46
CA ASP A 135 -6.01 5.00 -25.22
C ASP A 135 -7.06 5.54 -24.23
N VAL A 136 -7.16 6.87 -24.08
CA VAL A 136 -8.21 7.52 -23.25
C VAL A 136 -9.62 7.24 -23.78
N TYR A 137 -9.83 7.27 -25.10
CA TYR A 137 -11.11 6.90 -25.71
C TYR A 137 -11.43 5.40 -25.57
N THR A 138 -10.42 4.55 -25.42
CA THR A 138 -10.57 3.11 -25.18
C THR A 138 -10.98 2.83 -23.73
N LEU A 139 -10.46 3.59 -22.76
CA LEU A 139 -10.87 3.51 -21.35
C LEU A 139 -12.22 4.19 -21.07
N LEU A 140 -12.50 5.30 -21.75
CA LEU A 140 -13.74 6.07 -21.61
C LEU A 140 -14.41 6.23 -22.99
N PRO A 141 -15.21 5.25 -23.44
CA PRO A 141 -15.87 5.31 -24.75
C PRO A 141 -16.85 6.49 -24.86
N HIS A 142 -16.67 7.32 -25.89
CA HIS A 142 -17.45 8.54 -26.14
C HIS A 142 -18.43 8.39 -27.31
N ARG A 143 -19.57 9.09 -27.25
CA ARG A 143 -20.55 9.15 -28.37
C ARG A 143 -20.14 10.11 -29.50
N ALA A 144 -19.29 11.09 -29.20
CA ALA A 144 -18.85 12.12 -30.15
C ALA A 144 -17.60 11.68 -30.93
N PRO A 145 -17.43 12.11 -32.20
CA PRO A 145 -16.24 11.80 -32.97
C PRO A 145 -14.97 12.33 -32.30
N GLN A 146 -13.86 11.61 -32.53
CA GLN A 146 -12.55 11.99 -32.02
C GLN A 146 -12.09 13.33 -32.61
N LEU A 147 -11.40 14.13 -31.79
CA LEU A 147 -10.91 15.46 -32.16
C LEU A 147 -9.40 15.51 -31.91
N PRO A 148 -8.62 16.25 -32.74
CA PRO A 148 -7.17 16.33 -32.58
C PRO A 148 -6.79 16.94 -31.22
N PRO A 149 -5.71 16.46 -30.58
CA PRO A 149 -5.33 16.85 -29.24
C PRO A 149 -4.93 18.32 -29.18
N SER A 150 -5.57 19.04 -28.27
CA SER A 150 -5.27 20.44 -27.96
C SER A 150 -5.36 20.65 -26.45
N ALA A 151 -4.64 21.64 -25.93
CA ALA A 151 -4.67 21.95 -24.49
C ALA A 151 -6.10 22.21 -23.97
N LYS A 152 -6.96 22.81 -24.81
CA LYS A 152 -8.40 22.99 -24.53
C LYS A 152 -9.15 21.66 -24.44
N LEU A 153 -8.98 20.77 -25.42
CA LEU A 153 -9.63 19.45 -25.43
C LEU A 153 -9.19 18.62 -24.22
N ILE A 154 -7.87 18.56 -23.93
CA ILE A 154 -7.34 17.83 -22.79
C ILE A 154 -7.88 18.39 -21.47
N SER A 155 -7.93 19.72 -21.30
CA SER A 155 -8.57 20.32 -20.11
C SER A 155 -10.03 19.90 -19.98
N GLN A 156 -10.81 19.95 -21.07
CA GLN A 156 -12.21 19.50 -21.07
C GLN A 156 -12.36 18.00 -20.75
N LYS A 157 -11.38 17.16 -21.11
CA LYS A 157 -11.37 15.73 -20.73
C LYS A 157 -10.96 15.53 -19.26
N LEU A 158 -10.05 16.32 -18.71
CA LEU A 158 -9.71 16.30 -17.28
C LEU A 158 -10.89 16.78 -16.42
N ASP A 159 -11.56 17.86 -16.84
CA ASP A 159 -12.77 18.38 -16.19
C ASP A 159 -13.93 17.34 -16.27
N LEU A 160 -14.03 16.56 -17.35
CA LEU A 160 -14.93 15.41 -17.47
C LEU A 160 -14.53 14.24 -16.56
N CYS A 161 -13.24 13.90 -16.46
CA CYS A 161 -12.77 12.85 -15.54
C CYS A 161 -13.08 13.21 -14.09
N GLN A 162 -12.98 14.50 -13.72
CA GLN A 162 -13.44 14.99 -12.42
C GLN A 162 -14.95 14.78 -12.23
N LEU A 163 -15.81 15.08 -13.22
CA LEU A 163 -17.25 14.85 -13.12
C LEU A 163 -17.61 13.37 -12.98
N ILE A 164 -16.97 12.48 -13.76
CA ILE A 164 -17.17 11.02 -13.64
C ILE A 164 -16.71 10.54 -12.26
N ARG A 165 -15.54 11.00 -11.79
CA ARG A 165 -15.01 10.68 -10.44
C ARG A 165 -15.96 11.18 -9.35
N ASP A 166 -16.54 12.38 -9.49
CA ASP A 166 -17.50 12.94 -8.54
C ASP A 166 -18.77 12.09 -8.46
N VAL A 167 -19.38 11.77 -9.61
CA VAL A 167 -20.61 10.96 -9.63
C VAL A 167 -20.35 9.54 -9.15
N LEU A 168 -19.23 8.89 -9.52
CA LEU A 168 -18.89 7.54 -9.01
C LEU A 168 -18.74 7.51 -7.48
N ASN A 169 -17.99 8.44 -6.88
CA ASN A 169 -17.82 8.54 -5.43
C ASN A 169 -19.17 8.71 -4.70
N VAL A 170 -20.09 9.47 -5.29
CA VAL A 170 -21.41 9.77 -4.72
C VAL A 170 -22.39 8.60 -4.97
N SER A 171 -22.33 7.91 -6.11
CA SER A 171 -23.08 6.67 -6.40
C SER A 171 -22.68 5.50 -5.50
N GLU A 172 -21.40 5.40 -5.13
CA GLU A 172 -20.93 4.41 -4.14
C GLU A 172 -21.53 4.66 -2.76
N MET A 173 -21.76 5.93 -2.37
CA MET A 173 -22.52 6.27 -1.16
C MET A 173 -23.99 5.83 -1.22
N THR A 174 -24.53 5.58 -2.41
CA THR A 174 -25.91 5.08 -2.63
C THR A 174 -25.97 3.62 -3.06
N LEU A 175 -25.02 2.79 -2.62
CA LEU A 175 -24.94 1.34 -2.91
C LEU A 175 -24.87 1.00 -4.42
N ARG A 176 -24.36 1.91 -5.27
CA ARG A 176 -24.50 1.89 -6.74
C ARG A 176 -25.91 1.43 -7.20
N SER A 177 -26.95 1.78 -6.44
CA SER A 177 -28.31 1.31 -6.69
C SER A 177 -28.83 1.87 -8.01
N PRO A 178 -29.45 1.06 -8.90
CA PRO A 178 -30.04 1.55 -10.15
C PRO A 178 -31.23 2.49 -9.92
N ALA A 179 -31.77 2.56 -8.70
CA ALA A 179 -32.76 3.54 -8.28
C ALA A 179 -32.51 3.93 -6.81
N PRO A 180 -31.57 4.86 -6.53
CA PRO A 180 -31.27 5.26 -5.17
C PRO A 180 -32.32 6.26 -4.66
N SER A 181 -32.77 6.08 -3.41
CA SER A 181 -33.78 6.94 -2.79
C SER A 181 -33.27 8.37 -2.62
N SER A 182 -34.19 9.34 -2.61
CA SER A 182 -33.86 10.77 -2.45
C SER A 182 -33.10 11.06 -1.15
N VAL A 183 -33.36 10.29 -0.08
CA VAL A 183 -32.59 10.32 1.19
C VAL A 183 -31.17 9.79 1.02
N GLY A 184 -30.98 8.69 0.27
CA GLY A 184 -29.64 8.19 -0.06
C GLY A 184 -28.85 9.20 -0.89
N LYS A 185 -29.46 9.70 -1.97
CA LYS A 185 -28.94 10.76 -2.84
C LYS A 185 -28.55 12.03 -2.07
N TYR A 186 -29.33 12.40 -1.05
CA TYR A 186 -29.03 13.53 -0.16
C TYR A 186 -27.82 13.27 0.74
N ARG A 187 -27.78 12.13 1.44
CA ARG A 187 -26.66 11.76 2.33
C ARG A 187 -25.33 11.66 1.58
N ALA A 188 -25.36 11.14 0.36
CA ALA A 188 -24.21 11.03 -0.52
C ALA A 188 -23.57 12.38 -0.88
N LEU A 189 -24.34 13.50 -0.85
CA LEU A 189 -23.79 14.84 -1.04
C LEU A 189 -23.03 15.38 0.19
N ARG A 190 -23.04 14.69 1.34
CA ARG A 190 -22.29 15.04 2.58
C ARG A 190 -22.47 16.50 3.06
N CYS A 191 -23.54 17.14 2.62
CA CYS A 191 -23.80 18.55 2.79
C CYS A 191 -25.20 18.68 3.41
N SER A 192 -25.31 19.34 4.56
CA SER A 192 -26.63 19.69 5.12
C SER A 192 -27.24 20.74 4.22
N ILE A 193 -28.37 20.42 3.58
CA ILE A 193 -29.12 21.32 2.70
C ILE A 193 -30.46 21.64 3.36
N GLU A 194 -30.80 22.92 3.49
CA GLU A 194 -32.05 23.37 4.10
C GLU A 194 -32.69 24.46 3.22
N ALA A 195 -33.98 24.32 2.90
CA ALA A 195 -34.71 25.36 2.17
C ALA A 195 -34.91 26.60 3.06
N VAL A 196 -34.45 27.77 2.58
CA VAL A 196 -34.60 29.05 3.30
C VAL A 196 -35.99 29.63 2.96
N PRO A 197 -36.89 29.83 3.93
CA PRO A 197 -38.23 30.35 3.64
C PRO A 197 -38.18 31.75 3.03
N SER A 198 -38.95 31.99 1.97
CA SER A 198 -38.99 33.28 1.24
C SER A 198 -39.47 34.47 2.08
N SER A 199 -40.17 34.20 3.19
CA SER A 199 -40.60 35.19 4.18
C SER A 199 -39.52 35.55 5.22
N SER A 200 -38.37 34.87 5.22
CA SER A 200 -37.29 35.12 6.18
C SER A 200 -36.43 36.34 5.83
N SER A 201 -35.87 37.00 6.86
CA SER A 201 -34.87 38.05 6.69
C SER A 201 -33.58 37.55 6.03
N GLU A 202 -33.28 36.26 6.16
CA GLU A 202 -32.13 35.60 5.53
C GLU A 202 -32.30 35.48 4.02
N PHE A 203 -33.48 35.05 3.55
CA PHE A 203 -33.81 35.03 2.11
C PHE A 203 -33.74 36.45 1.52
N GLN A 204 -34.22 37.45 2.26
CA GLN A 204 -34.15 38.87 1.85
C GLN A 204 -32.70 39.38 1.79
N ALA A 205 -31.84 39.00 2.75
CA ALA A 205 -30.43 39.36 2.75
C ALA A 205 -29.66 38.70 1.58
N VAL A 206 -29.90 37.42 1.30
CA VAL A 206 -29.32 36.73 0.12
C VAL A 206 -29.83 37.35 -1.18
N THR A 207 -31.12 37.67 -1.25
CA THR A 207 -31.73 38.37 -2.40
C THR A 207 -31.08 39.72 -2.65
N ALA A 208 -30.80 40.50 -1.60
CA ALA A 208 -30.17 41.82 -1.71
C ALA A 208 -28.74 41.76 -2.27
N LEU A 209 -27.98 40.67 -2.04
CA LEU A 209 -26.66 40.45 -2.65
C LEU A 209 -26.73 40.22 -4.18
N LEU A 210 -27.91 39.91 -4.72
CA LEU A 210 -28.13 39.58 -6.13
C LEU A 210 -28.88 40.67 -6.91
N GLN A 211 -29.28 41.76 -6.24
CA GLN A 211 -29.98 42.90 -6.83
C GLN A 211 -29.00 43.95 -7.39
N ASP A 212 -28.38 43.61 -8.52
CA ASP A 212 -27.60 44.53 -9.35
C ASP A 212 -28.39 44.96 -10.62
N ARG A 213 -27.74 45.65 -11.56
CA ARG A 213 -28.27 46.08 -12.87
C ARG A 213 -28.81 44.95 -13.75
N TYR A 214 -28.53 43.69 -13.42
CA TYR A 214 -28.98 42.52 -14.17
C TYR A 214 -30.33 42.01 -13.63
N LYS A 215 -31.34 41.89 -14.50
CA LYS A 215 -32.64 41.32 -14.10
C LYS A 215 -32.52 39.82 -13.85
N VAL A 216 -32.86 39.40 -12.64
CA VAL A 216 -32.84 38.00 -12.21
C VAL A 216 -34.10 37.70 -11.42
N THR A 217 -34.76 36.58 -11.72
CA THR A 217 -35.84 36.03 -10.89
C THR A 217 -35.28 34.90 -10.04
N ILE A 218 -35.16 35.11 -8.73
CA ILE A 218 -34.79 34.07 -7.76
C ILE A 218 -35.98 33.12 -7.58
N ARG A 219 -35.71 31.81 -7.63
CA ARG A 219 -36.69 30.74 -7.44
C ARG A 219 -36.63 30.19 -6.02
N GLN A 220 -35.44 29.77 -5.60
CA GLN A 220 -35.22 29.07 -4.34
C GLN A 220 -33.83 29.40 -3.80
N VAL A 221 -33.71 29.51 -2.48
CA VAL A 221 -32.44 29.66 -1.77
C VAL A 221 -32.29 28.48 -0.82
N MET A 222 -31.20 27.73 -0.98
CA MET A 222 -30.86 26.57 -0.17
C MET A 222 -29.65 26.91 0.68
N ARG A 223 -29.81 26.94 2.01
CA ARG A 223 -28.69 27.02 2.94
C ARG A 223 -27.91 25.72 2.85
N VAL A 224 -26.60 25.81 2.67
CA VAL A 224 -25.69 24.67 2.59
C VAL A 224 -24.63 24.77 3.68
N ASN A 225 -24.33 23.64 4.33
CA ASN A 225 -23.23 23.52 5.28
C ASN A 225 -22.52 22.18 5.05
N ARG A 226 -21.19 22.20 4.96
CA ARG A 226 -20.34 21.02 4.78
C ARG A 226 -19.42 20.84 5.98
N GLY A 227 -19.35 19.62 6.52
CA GLY A 227 -18.64 19.34 7.77
C GLY A 227 -17.17 19.75 7.74
N VAL A 228 -16.46 19.37 6.67
CA VAL A 228 -15.03 19.68 6.47
C VAL A 228 -14.75 21.20 6.49
N GLU A 229 -15.66 22.02 5.95
CA GLU A 229 -15.52 23.48 5.92
C GLU A 229 -15.79 24.14 7.28
N LEU A 230 -16.45 23.45 8.23
CA LEU A 230 -16.53 23.92 9.62
C LEU A 230 -15.21 23.74 10.39
N GLN A 231 -14.35 22.81 9.95
CA GLN A 231 -13.02 22.61 10.53
C GLN A 231 -11.91 23.37 9.78
N MET A 232 -11.93 23.37 8.44
CA MET A 232 -10.81 23.85 7.61
C MET A 232 -10.86 25.34 7.26
N PHE A 233 -12.00 26.02 7.42
CA PHE A 233 -12.15 27.41 7.00
C PHE A 233 -11.31 28.38 7.84
N LYS A 234 -10.33 29.02 7.20
CA LYS A 234 -9.33 29.94 7.77
C LYS A 234 -9.91 31.31 8.14
N SER A 235 -10.89 31.32 9.04
CA SER A 235 -11.58 32.53 9.50
C SER A 235 -10.64 33.59 10.10
N GLU A 236 -9.51 33.16 10.68
CA GLU A 236 -8.47 33.97 11.27
C GLU A 236 -7.65 34.80 10.26
N VAL A 237 -7.72 34.47 8.96
CA VAL A 237 -7.16 35.29 7.88
C VAL A 237 -7.93 36.63 7.74
N GLY A 238 -9.19 36.67 8.15
CA GLY A 238 -10.01 37.90 8.17
C GLY A 238 -10.43 38.39 6.78
N ASN A 239 -10.97 39.62 6.74
CA ASN A 239 -11.56 40.23 5.53
C ASN A 239 -12.51 39.24 4.80
N ILE A 240 -13.42 38.64 5.57
CA ILE A 240 -14.38 37.66 5.06
C ILE A 240 -15.51 38.41 4.36
N LYS A 241 -15.74 38.12 3.07
CA LYS A 241 -16.85 38.67 2.28
C LYS A 241 -17.78 37.54 1.80
N PRO A 242 -19.11 37.74 1.78
CA PRO A 242 -20.00 36.90 0.98
C PRO A 242 -19.81 37.25 -0.50
N LEU A 243 -19.39 36.29 -1.32
CA LEU A 243 -19.13 36.46 -2.75
C LEU A 243 -19.79 35.37 -3.59
N LEU A 244 -19.94 35.65 -4.88
CA LEU A 244 -20.66 34.85 -5.87
C LEU A 244 -19.72 33.93 -6.66
N HIS A 245 -20.10 32.67 -6.85
CA HIS A 245 -19.44 31.72 -7.75
C HIS A 245 -20.45 30.89 -8.53
N SER A 246 -20.26 30.71 -9.84
CA SER A 246 -21.17 29.97 -10.71
C SER A 246 -20.45 28.85 -11.45
N SER A 247 -21.17 27.77 -11.74
CA SER A 247 -20.69 26.64 -12.55
C SER A 247 -21.83 26.05 -13.39
N SER A 248 -21.53 25.04 -14.20
CA SER A 248 -22.57 24.23 -14.84
C SER A 248 -23.43 23.55 -13.78
N PRO A 249 -24.78 23.54 -13.88
CA PRO A 249 -25.66 22.81 -12.95
C PRO A 249 -25.24 21.35 -12.71
N SER A 250 -24.78 20.65 -13.76
CA SER A 250 -24.24 19.28 -13.67
C SER A 250 -23.04 19.12 -12.71
N ASN A 251 -22.27 20.18 -12.45
CA ASN A 251 -21.12 20.13 -11.54
C ASN A 251 -21.51 20.19 -10.05
N PHE A 252 -22.75 20.57 -9.70
CA PHE A 252 -23.13 20.84 -8.31
C PHE A 252 -23.18 19.58 -7.43
N VAL A 253 -23.38 18.38 -8.00
CA VAL A 253 -23.18 17.10 -7.28
C VAL A 253 -21.76 17.00 -6.73
N GLY A 254 -20.75 17.30 -7.58
CA GLY A 254 -19.35 17.38 -7.17
C GLY A 254 -19.10 18.50 -6.17
N ILE A 255 -19.55 19.72 -6.47
CA ILE A 255 -19.27 20.89 -5.62
C ILE A 255 -19.86 20.75 -4.21
N LEU A 256 -21.05 20.17 -4.04
CA LEU A 256 -21.63 19.96 -2.72
C LEU A 256 -20.97 18.79 -1.96
N SER A 257 -20.58 17.71 -2.66
CA SER A 257 -19.92 16.55 -2.04
C SER A 257 -18.46 16.80 -1.66
N ARG A 258 -17.63 17.35 -2.56
CA ARG A 258 -16.18 17.60 -2.31
C ARG A 258 -15.84 19.05 -1.97
N GLY A 259 -16.58 20.03 -2.48
CA GLY A 259 -16.27 21.46 -2.38
C GLY A 259 -15.70 22.02 -3.69
N LEU A 260 -15.37 23.32 -3.69
CA LEU A 260 -14.65 23.95 -4.80
C LEU A 260 -13.17 23.51 -4.80
N LEU A 261 -12.67 23.09 -5.96
CA LEU A 261 -11.28 22.67 -6.17
C LEU A 261 -10.48 23.74 -6.90
N LEU A 262 -9.16 23.71 -6.72
CA LEU A 262 -8.22 24.43 -7.59
C LEU A 262 -8.20 23.82 -9.00
N PRO A 263 -7.93 24.60 -10.06
CA PRO A 263 -7.76 24.08 -11.42
C PRO A 263 -6.63 23.05 -11.53
N ARG A 264 -6.91 21.83 -12.03
CA ARG A 264 -5.93 20.73 -12.17
C ARG A 264 -4.78 20.98 -13.17
N VAL A 265 -4.81 22.07 -13.95
CA VAL A 265 -3.84 22.30 -15.05
C VAL A 265 -2.54 22.91 -14.52
N GLY A 266 -1.67 22.03 -14.03
CA GLY A 266 -0.21 22.21 -14.10
C GLY A 266 0.40 23.29 -13.21
N VAL A 267 0.34 23.12 -11.88
CA VAL A 267 1.38 23.68 -11.00
C VAL A 267 2.66 22.86 -11.16
N GLU A 268 3.38 23.10 -12.27
CA GLU A 268 4.85 23.20 -12.33
C GLU A 268 5.32 23.43 -13.77
N LEU A 269 6.35 24.27 -13.89
CA LEU A 269 7.21 24.52 -15.07
C LEU A 269 6.52 24.94 -16.40
N HIS A 270 6.75 26.21 -16.74
CA HIS A 270 6.77 26.78 -18.10
C HIS A 270 5.48 26.72 -18.94
N GLY A 271 4.61 27.70 -18.73
CA GLY A 271 4.33 28.68 -19.80
C GLY A 271 3.38 28.31 -20.94
N ILE A 272 2.30 27.57 -20.70
CA ILE A 272 1.21 27.39 -21.69
C ILE A 272 -0.13 27.83 -21.09
N GLN A 273 -0.92 28.56 -21.88
CA GLN A 273 -2.23 29.11 -21.47
C GLN A 273 -3.35 28.05 -21.56
N ARG A 274 -4.22 27.98 -20.55
CA ARG A 274 -5.61 27.53 -20.78
C ARG A 274 -6.33 28.54 -21.68
N THR A 275 -7.35 28.14 -22.43
CA THR A 275 -8.25 29.11 -23.11
C THR A 275 -9.26 29.78 -22.17
N ASP A 276 -9.29 29.31 -20.92
CA ASP A 276 -10.17 29.73 -19.84
C ASP A 276 -9.39 29.96 -18.53
N VAL A 277 -8.12 30.41 -18.61
CA VAL A 277 -7.52 31.05 -17.42
C VAL A 277 -8.43 32.22 -17.09
N GLY A 278 -8.94 32.28 -15.85
CA GLY A 278 -9.46 33.52 -15.34
C GLY A 278 -8.34 34.58 -15.33
N ASN A 279 -8.68 35.84 -15.13
CA ASN A 279 -7.75 36.93 -15.45
C ASN A 279 -6.53 37.05 -14.50
N LEU A 280 -6.36 36.11 -13.56
CA LEU A 280 -5.44 36.11 -12.42
C LEU A 280 -4.85 34.71 -12.13
N GLY A 281 -4.61 33.88 -13.16
CA GLY A 281 -3.93 32.59 -12.99
C GLY A 281 -4.81 31.47 -12.39
N SER A 282 -4.20 30.53 -11.66
CA SER A 282 -4.78 29.22 -11.29
C SER A 282 -5.41 29.17 -9.89
N GLY A 283 -6.07 30.24 -9.45
CA GLY A 283 -6.87 30.26 -8.22
C GLY A 283 -8.35 29.89 -8.43
N ILE A 284 -9.15 30.00 -7.36
CA ILE A 284 -10.60 29.85 -7.36
C ILE A 284 -11.24 31.24 -7.43
N TYR A 285 -12.12 31.44 -8.41
CA TYR A 285 -12.65 32.74 -8.79
C TYR A 285 -14.01 33.05 -8.17
N PHE A 286 -14.17 34.31 -7.76
CA PHE A 286 -15.38 34.88 -7.17
C PHE A 286 -15.62 36.30 -7.70
N SER A 287 -16.86 36.79 -7.61
CA SER A 287 -17.20 38.20 -7.90
C SER A 287 -18.28 38.68 -6.93
N ASP A 288 -18.49 40.00 -6.84
CA ASP A 288 -19.69 40.59 -6.26
C ASP A 288 -20.73 40.98 -7.33
N ALA A 289 -20.42 40.79 -8.62
CA ALA A 289 -21.26 41.19 -9.75
C ALA A 289 -21.96 40.00 -10.45
N MET A 290 -23.29 40.06 -10.50
CA MET A 290 -24.12 39.04 -11.16
C MET A 290 -23.89 38.99 -12.69
N SER A 291 -23.53 40.12 -13.30
CA SER A 291 -23.14 40.23 -14.71
C SER A 291 -21.96 39.33 -15.10
N THR A 292 -21.05 39.07 -14.17
CA THR A 292 -19.93 38.13 -14.38
C THR A 292 -20.31 36.72 -13.93
N SER A 293 -21.02 36.54 -12.81
CA SER A 293 -21.47 35.21 -12.36
C SER A 293 -22.38 34.49 -13.36
N VAL A 294 -23.24 35.19 -14.11
CA VAL A 294 -24.12 34.56 -15.12
C VAL A 294 -23.33 33.95 -16.30
N LYS A 295 -22.10 34.42 -16.59
CA LYS A 295 -21.27 33.93 -17.70
C LYS A 295 -20.83 32.46 -17.54
N TYR A 296 -20.79 31.95 -16.30
CA TYR A 296 -20.24 30.63 -15.97
C TYR A 296 -21.31 29.56 -15.63
N THR A 297 -22.60 29.89 -15.69
CA THR A 297 -23.72 28.93 -15.57
C THR A 297 -24.57 28.91 -16.83
N LYS A 298 -25.00 27.71 -17.22
CA LYS A 298 -26.02 27.48 -18.26
C LYS A 298 -27.40 27.27 -17.60
N PRO A 299 -28.52 27.38 -18.34
CA PRO A 299 -29.77 26.76 -17.93
C PRO A 299 -29.59 25.25 -17.79
N SER A 300 -30.25 24.65 -16.80
CA SER A 300 -30.36 23.21 -16.61
C SER A 300 -31.09 22.60 -17.81
N GLU A 301 -30.60 21.47 -18.30
CA GLU A 301 -31.30 20.68 -19.32
C GLU A 301 -32.58 20.06 -18.75
N THR A 302 -32.62 19.80 -17.43
CA THR A 302 -33.75 19.24 -16.69
C THR A 302 -34.91 20.22 -16.49
N ASP A 303 -34.70 21.37 -15.83
CA ASP A 303 -35.79 22.30 -15.44
C ASP A 303 -35.69 23.71 -16.06
N GLY A 304 -34.60 24.02 -16.77
CA GLY A 304 -34.34 25.32 -17.38
C GLY A 304 -33.85 26.40 -16.41
N SER A 305 -33.69 26.11 -15.11
CA SER A 305 -33.15 27.04 -14.12
C SER A 305 -31.62 27.15 -14.16
N ARG A 306 -31.06 28.17 -13.53
CA ARG A 306 -29.62 28.38 -13.36
C ARG A 306 -29.25 28.27 -11.89
N MET A 307 -28.01 27.86 -11.62
CA MET A 307 -27.51 27.67 -10.25
C MET A 307 -26.30 28.57 -9.96
N LEU A 308 -26.28 29.13 -8.75
CA LEU A 308 -25.28 30.05 -8.24
C LEU A 308 -24.91 29.65 -6.81
N LEU A 309 -23.67 29.88 -6.41
CA LEU A 309 -23.19 29.75 -5.04
C LEU A 309 -22.98 31.14 -4.44
N VAL A 310 -23.36 31.29 -3.17
CA VAL A 310 -22.86 32.35 -2.30
C VAL A 310 -21.97 31.70 -1.25
N CYS A 311 -20.72 32.13 -1.20
CA CYS A 311 -19.68 31.62 -0.29
C CYS A 311 -19.19 32.74 0.62
N ASP A 312 -18.93 32.44 1.89
CA ASP A 312 -18.08 33.32 2.72
C ASP A 312 -16.62 33.04 2.33
N VAL A 313 -15.91 34.07 1.84
CA VAL A 313 -14.53 33.96 1.34
C VAL A 313 -13.59 34.81 2.19
N ALA A 314 -12.59 34.17 2.81
CA ALA A 314 -11.58 34.79 3.66
C ALA A 314 -10.44 35.39 2.81
N LEU A 315 -10.62 36.65 2.37
CA LEU A 315 -9.66 37.33 1.49
C LEU A 315 -8.37 37.77 2.19
N GLY A 316 -8.42 38.02 3.50
CA GLY A 316 -7.32 38.59 4.28
C GLY A 316 -6.72 39.86 3.67
N CYS A 317 -5.40 39.98 3.75
CA CYS A 317 -4.64 40.97 2.98
C CYS A 317 -4.75 40.62 1.49
N CYS A 318 -5.58 41.36 0.76
CA CYS A 318 -5.87 41.14 -0.66
C CYS A 318 -4.99 42.05 -1.54
N ARG A 319 -4.48 41.52 -2.66
CA ARG A 319 -3.68 42.30 -3.61
C ARG A 319 -4.53 42.85 -4.75
N ASP A 320 -4.75 44.16 -4.77
CA ASP A 320 -5.33 44.84 -5.92
C ASP A 320 -4.40 44.75 -7.15
N LEU A 321 -4.96 44.37 -8.30
CA LEU A 321 -4.33 44.38 -9.62
C LEU A 321 -5.28 45.03 -10.65
N HIS A 322 -4.70 45.78 -11.59
CA HIS A 322 -5.41 46.47 -12.68
C HIS A 322 -5.10 45.90 -14.07
N LYS A 323 -4.29 44.85 -14.11
CA LYS A 323 -3.89 44.11 -15.31
C LYS A 323 -4.05 42.62 -15.07
N ARG A 324 -4.25 41.88 -16.15
CA ARG A 324 -4.39 40.42 -16.12
C ARG A 324 -3.02 39.78 -15.92
N ASP A 325 -2.96 38.77 -15.05
CA ASP A 325 -1.74 37.99 -14.81
C ASP A 325 -2.06 36.51 -14.81
N PHE A 326 -1.79 35.86 -15.94
CA PHE A 326 -2.04 34.43 -16.14
C PHE A 326 -0.97 33.53 -15.51
N THR A 327 0.06 34.10 -14.87
CA THR A 327 1.22 33.33 -14.33
C THR A 327 1.09 33.00 -12.85
N LEU A 328 0.11 33.57 -12.16
CA LEU A 328 -0.11 33.38 -10.72
C LEU A 328 -0.56 31.94 -10.40
N THR A 329 0.29 31.18 -9.72
CA THR A 329 -0.06 29.88 -9.11
C THR A 329 -0.43 30.00 -7.62
N GLN A 330 -0.08 31.12 -7.00
CA GLN A 330 -0.33 31.43 -5.59
C GLN A 330 -0.53 32.95 -5.40
N ALA A 331 -1.00 33.36 -4.23
CA ALA A 331 -1.07 34.78 -3.88
C ALA A 331 0.35 35.42 -3.82
N PRO A 332 0.52 36.69 -4.24
CA PRO A 332 1.79 37.40 -4.09
C PRO A 332 2.25 37.51 -2.63
N GLU A 333 3.56 37.60 -2.42
CA GLU A 333 4.18 37.64 -1.08
C GLU A 333 3.54 38.71 -0.16
N GLY A 334 3.26 38.35 1.09
CA GLY A 334 2.55 39.18 2.07
C GLY A 334 1.02 39.27 1.87
N HIS A 335 0.45 38.62 0.85
CA HIS A 335 -0.99 38.64 0.55
C HIS A 335 -1.58 37.22 0.58
N HIS A 336 -2.90 37.13 0.80
CA HIS A 336 -3.65 35.87 0.94
C HIS A 336 -4.62 35.65 -0.23
N SER A 337 -4.91 36.69 -1.00
CA SER A 337 -5.80 36.67 -2.16
C SER A 337 -5.45 37.80 -3.12
N VAL A 338 -6.04 37.79 -4.30
CA VAL A 338 -5.85 38.80 -5.36
C VAL A 338 -7.20 39.34 -5.80
N HIS A 339 -7.25 40.62 -6.16
CA HIS A 339 -8.46 41.33 -6.57
C HIS A 339 -8.20 42.10 -7.87
N GLY A 340 -8.82 41.64 -8.95
CA GLY A 340 -8.88 42.30 -10.24
C GLY A 340 -9.88 43.44 -10.17
N VAL A 341 -9.39 44.64 -9.87
CA VAL A 341 -10.23 45.83 -9.63
C VAL A 341 -10.90 46.23 -10.94
N ARG A 342 -12.21 46.42 -10.96
CA ARG A 342 -12.97 46.77 -12.17
C ARG A 342 -12.55 48.10 -12.79
N CYS A 343 -12.74 48.21 -14.10
CA CYS A 343 -12.56 49.47 -14.81
C CYS A 343 -13.70 50.46 -14.48
N THR A 344 -13.36 51.69 -14.11
CA THR A 344 -14.32 52.78 -13.85
C THR A 344 -13.84 54.08 -14.48
N ALA A 345 -14.68 55.11 -14.50
CA ALA A 345 -14.31 56.44 -15.01
C ALA A 345 -13.04 57.03 -14.36
N ASN A 346 -12.70 56.61 -13.13
CA ASN A 346 -11.54 57.09 -12.37
C ASN A 346 -10.42 56.04 -12.24
N VAL A 347 -10.65 54.78 -12.63
CA VAL A 347 -9.72 53.65 -12.45
C VAL A 347 -9.60 52.89 -13.76
N ARG A 348 -8.48 53.06 -14.47
CA ARG A 348 -8.19 52.33 -15.70
C ARG A 348 -7.74 50.91 -15.38
N SER A 349 -8.51 49.92 -15.79
CA SER A 349 -8.24 48.50 -15.54
C SER A 349 -8.60 47.62 -16.74
N GLU A 350 -8.03 46.42 -16.80
CA GLU A 350 -8.31 45.38 -17.81
C GLU A 350 -9.49 44.46 -17.43
N PHE A 351 -10.09 44.67 -16.26
CA PHE A 351 -11.23 43.92 -15.70
C PHE A 351 -12.56 44.66 -15.94
N GLN A 352 -13.64 43.91 -16.24
CA GLN A 352 -14.96 44.49 -16.49
C GLN A 352 -15.72 44.76 -15.19
N ASP A 353 -15.85 43.72 -14.37
CA ASP A 353 -16.42 43.72 -13.03
C ASP A 353 -15.29 43.34 -12.03
N ASP A 354 -15.55 43.40 -10.73
CA ASP A 354 -14.54 43.09 -9.71
C ASP A 354 -14.38 41.55 -9.58
N GLU A 355 -13.16 41.04 -9.77
CA GLU A 355 -12.82 39.60 -9.71
C GLU A 355 -11.91 39.30 -8.50
N TYR A 356 -12.38 38.49 -7.55
CA TYR A 356 -11.62 38.09 -6.37
C TYR A 356 -11.13 36.64 -6.50
N VAL A 357 -9.88 36.37 -6.13
CA VAL A 357 -9.23 35.07 -6.35
C VAL A 357 -8.46 34.62 -5.12
N VAL A 358 -8.74 33.40 -4.66
CA VAL A 358 -8.03 32.70 -3.57
C VAL A 358 -7.31 31.47 -4.10
N TYR A 359 -6.19 31.09 -3.46
CA TYR A 359 -5.33 30.00 -3.93
C TYR A 359 -5.26 28.83 -2.92
N SER A 360 -6.20 28.80 -1.97
CA SER A 360 -6.36 27.73 -0.98
C SER A 360 -7.87 27.46 -0.80
N PRO A 361 -8.36 26.21 -0.97
CA PRO A 361 -9.76 25.88 -0.71
C PRO A 361 -10.22 26.23 0.70
N ASP A 362 -9.30 26.13 1.68
CA ASP A 362 -9.49 26.50 3.08
C ASP A 362 -9.90 27.99 3.31
N GLN A 363 -9.80 28.86 2.30
CA GLN A 363 -10.29 30.24 2.37
C GLN A 363 -11.78 30.39 2.00
N ILE A 364 -12.49 29.28 1.74
CA ILE A 364 -13.85 29.26 1.21
C ILE A 364 -14.75 28.48 2.18
N LYS A 365 -15.93 29.02 2.47
CA LYS A 365 -17.04 28.29 3.11
C LYS A 365 -18.31 28.45 2.27
N LEU A 366 -18.85 27.34 1.78
CA LEU A 366 -20.13 27.31 1.08
C LEU A 366 -21.26 27.65 2.07
N LYS A 367 -22.23 28.46 1.62
CA LYS A 367 -23.26 29.03 2.50
C LYS A 367 -24.66 28.97 1.91
N TYR A 368 -24.82 29.35 0.64
CA TYR A 368 -26.07 29.19 -0.09
C TYR A 368 -25.86 28.65 -1.51
N VAL A 369 -26.75 27.77 -1.96
CA VAL A 369 -27.05 27.60 -3.39
C VAL A 369 -28.29 28.44 -3.70
N VAL A 370 -28.26 29.20 -4.78
CA VAL A 370 -29.39 30.00 -5.27
C VAL A 370 -29.79 29.51 -6.65
N GLN A 371 -31.05 29.11 -6.77
CA GLN A 371 -31.68 28.75 -8.03
C GLN A 371 -32.39 29.98 -8.61
N PHE A 372 -32.16 30.29 -9.89
CA PHE A 372 -32.67 31.49 -10.53
C PHE A 372 -32.97 31.30 -12.02
N SER A 373 -33.59 32.31 -12.65
CA SER A 373 -33.79 32.40 -14.10
C SER A 373 -33.59 33.84 -14.59
N VAL A 374 -33.03 34.03 -15.79
CA VAL A 374 -32.89 35.33 -16.46
C VAL A 374 -33.91 35.50 -17.60
N ASP A 375 -34.11 36.75 -18.04
CA ASP A 375 -34.99 37.06 -19.18
C ASP A 375 -34.53 36.31 -20.45
N GLY A 376 -35.28 35.27 -20.83
CA GLY A 376 -35.00 34.42 -22.00
C GLY A 376 -34.81 32.93 -21.70
N ASP A 377 -34.64 32.53 -20.44
CA ASP A 377 -34.58 31.11 -20.05
C ASP A 377 -35.95 30.43 -20.19
N GLN A 378 -36.00 29.24 -20.81
CA GLN A 378 -37.23 28.44 -20.93
C GLN A 378 -37.32 27.42 -19.79
N LEU A 379 -38.18 27.70 -18.82
CA LEU A 379 -38.43 26.82 -17.68
C LEU A 379 -39.33 25.63 -18.05
N LYS A 380 -39.04 24.48 -17.46
CA LYS A 380 -39.78 23.22 -17.62
C LYS A 380 -40.36 22.80 -16.26
N GLU A 381 -41.43 22.02 -16.27
CA GLU A 381 -41.98 21.44 -15.04
C GLU A 381 -41.21 20.17 -14.66
N PHE A 382 -40.66 20.13 -13.44
CA PHE A 382 -39.92 19.00 -12.91
C PHE A 382 -40.48 18.60 -11.53
N SER A 383 -41.17 17.46 -11.48
CA SER A 383 -41.93 16.97 -10.32
C SER A 383 -41.58 15.52 -9.98
N PRO A 384 -40.33 15.24 -9.53
CA PRO A 384 -39.86 13.89 -9.24
C PRO A 384 -40.55 13.27 -8.01
N ALA A 385 -40.64 11.94 -8.00
CA ALA A 385 -41.18 11.18 -6.87
C ALA A 385 -40.16 11.11 -5.72
N ILE A 386 -40.39 11.87 -4.65
CA ILE A 386 -39.48 11.93 -3.49
C ILE A 386 -39.75 10.77 -2.53
N SER A 387 -38.75 9.91 -2.34
CA SER A 387 -38.77 8.89 -1.29
C SER A 387 -38.09 9.43 -0.03
N THR A 388 -38.90 9.67 1.01
CA THR A 388 -38.46 10.23 2.31
C THR A 388 -38.14 9.16 3.36
N SER A 389 -38.44 7.88 3.09
CA SER A 389 -38.15 6.73 3.94
C SER A 389 -36.84 6.05 3.53
N ALA A 390 -35.95 5.83 4.51
CA ALA A 390 -34.75 5.01 4.31
C ALA A 390 -35.12 3.51 4.42
N GLU A 391 -35.58 2.91 3.31
CA GLU A 391 -35.71 1.45 3.24
C GLU A 391 -34.32 0.78 3.27
N VAL A 392 -34.20 -0.27 4.07
CA VAL A 392 -32.98 -1.09 4.15
C VAL A 392 -33.05 -2.14 3.06
N CYS A 393 -32.09 -2.10 2.12
CA CYS A 393 -32.00 -3.11 1.06
C CYS A 393 -31.60 -4.47 1.68
N LEU A 394 -32.54 -5.42 1.73
CA LEU A 394 -32.27 -6.77 2.20
C LEU A 394 -31.37 -7.51 1.19
N PRO A 395 -30.28 -8.15 1.64
CA PRO A 395 -29.43 -8.94 0.75
C PRO A 395 -30.17 -10.20 0.27
N SER A 396 -30.14 -10.45 -1.03
CA SER A 396 -30.62 -11.70 -1.63
C SER A 396 -29.73 -12.87 -1.17
N THR A 397 -30.35 -13.88 -0.56
CA THR A 397 -29.65 -15.04 0.00
C THR A 397 -29.32 -16.10 -1.05
N ASP A 398 -28.42 -15.78 -1.96
CA ASP A 398 -27.76 -16.79 -2.81
C ASP A 398 -26.62 -17.45 -2.04
N GLN A 399 -26.94 -18.50 -1.29
CA GLN A 399 -25.94 -19.42 -0.74
C GLN A 399 -25.44 -20.38 -1.85
N GLY A 400 -24.68 -19.83 -2.79
CA GLY A 400 -23.86 -20.62 -3.70
C GLY A 400 -22.61 -21.12 -2.99
N ASP A 401 -22.45 -22.44 -2.85
CA ASP A 401 -21.14 -23.05 -2.56
C ASP A 401 -20.24 -22.88 -3.79
N ILE A 402 -19.51 -21.75 -3.81
CA ILE A 402 -18.51 -21.46 -4.84
C ILE A 402 -17.35 -22.45 -4.65
N LYS A 403 -17.33 -23.49 -5.50
CA LYS A 403 -16.21 -24.42 -5.66
C LYS A 403 -14.89 -23.67 -5.85
N ASN A 404 -13.80 -24.26 -5.40
CA ASN A 404 -12.47 -23.68 -5.56
C ASN A 404 -12.10 -23.64 -7.05
N PRO A 405 -11.76 -22.50 -7.66
CA PRO A 405 -11.39 -22.41 -9.08
C PRO A 405 -10.10 -23.18 -9.44
N LEU A 406 -9.41 -23.78 -8.45
CA LEU A 406 -8.31 -24.73 -8.65
C LEU A 406 -8.78 -26.20 -8.72
N GLU A 407 -10.03 -26.55 -8.39
CA GLU A 407 -10.57 -27.91 -8.55
C GLU A 407 -10.59 -28.36 -10.03
N ASP A 408 -10.73 -27.41 -10.96
CA ASP A 408 -10.75 -27.66 -12.41
C ASP A 408 -9.35 -27.60 -13.06
N VAL A 409 -8.27 -27.29 -12.31
CA VAL A 409 -6.92 -27.10 -12.87
C VAL A 409 -6.12 -28.40 -12.86
N THR A 410 -6.30 -29.23 -13.89
CA THR A 410 -5.58 -30.50 -14.03
C THR A 410 -4.10 -30.32 -14.36
N ALA A 411 -3.23 -30.84 -13.49
CA ALA A 411 -1.79 -30.88 -13.69
C ALA A 411 -1.34 -31.84 -14.82
N GLY A 412 -0.20 -31.52 -15.43
CA GLY A 412 0.45 -32.31 -16.49
C GLY A 412 0.32 -31.70 -17.89
N LEU A 413 0.90 -32.33 -18.91
CA LEU A 413 0.61 -32.00 -20.30
C LEU A 413 -0.69 -32.71 -20.70
N LEU A 414 -1.75 -31.93 -20.94
CA LEU A 414 -3.02 -32.42 -21.47
C LEU A 414 -3.02 -32.31 -22.99
N ASP A 415 -3.41 -33.36 -23.72
CA ASP A 415 -3.62 -33.26 -25.17
C ASP A 415 -4.90 -32.47 -25.53
N SER A 416 -5.15 -32.28 -26.83
CA SER A 416 -6.31 -31.55 -27.36
C SER A 416 -7.67 -32.20 -27.08
N SER A 417 -7.71 -33.41 -26.50
CA SER A 417 -8.93 -34.05 -25.98
C SER A 417 -9.06 -33.98 -24.45
N GLY A 418 -8.06 -33.41 -23.78
CA GLY A 418 -7.95 -33.36 -22.31
C GLY A 418 -7.26 -34.58 -21.69
N GLN A 419 -6.71 -35.51 -22.50
CA GLN A 419 -6.06 -36.71 -21.99
C GLN A 419 -4.61 -36.41 -21.56
N GLN A 420 -4.24 -36.82 -20.34
CA GLN A 420 -2.92 -36.56 -19.76
C GLN A 420 -1.80 -37.39 -20.41
N LEU A 421 -0.68 -36.75 -20.74
CA LEU A 421 0.59 -37.41 -21.02
C LEU A 421 1.34 -37.71 -19.69
N PRO A 422 1.90 -38.92 -19.52
CA PRO A 422 2.65 -39.26 -18.31
C PRO A 422 4.04 -38.61 -18.27
N LEU A 423 4.38 -38.04 -17.11
CA LEU A 423 5.72 -37.54 -16.80
C LEU A 423 6.65 -38.71 -16.44
N GLN A 424 7.62 -39.02 -17.31
CA GLN A 424 8.48 -40.20 -17.15
C GLN A 424 9.65 -39.98 -16.18
N ALA A 425 10.26 -38.79 -16.21
CA ALA A 425 11.45 -38.50 -15.42
C ALA A 425 11.58 -37.01 -15.11
N VAL A 426 12.10 -36.72 -13.91
CA VAL A 426 12.46 -35.37 -13.45
C VAL A 426 13.92 -35.37 -12.99
N HIS A 427 14.72 -34.48 -13.58
CA HIS A 427 16.08 -34.20 -13.12
C HIS A 427 16.21 -32.72 -12.73
N VAL A 428 16.68 -32.46 -11.52
CA VAL A 428 16.80 -31.12 -10.95
C VAL A 428 18.27 -30.79 -10.69
N LYS A 429 18.71 -29.62 -11.14
CA LYS A 429 19.97 -29.00 -10.69
C LYS A 429 19.65 -27.73 -9.94
N CYS A 430 20.14 -27.61 -8.71
CA CYS A 430 19.88 -26.46 -7.85
C CYS A 430 21.19 -25.81 -7.36
N LYS A 431 21.19 -24.47 -7.29
CA LYS A 431 22.20 -23.68 -6.59
C LYS A 431 21.50 -22.79 -5.58
N LEU A 432 21.79 -22.96 -4.30
CA LEU A 432 21.39 -22.04 -3.24
C LEU A 432 22.56 -21.12 -2.89
N MET A 433 22.30 -19.84 -2.73
CA MET A 433 23.27 -18.81 -2.35
C MET A 433 22.62 -17.86 -1.34
N ASP A 434 22.96 -17.99 -0.06
CA ASP A 434 22.30 -17.24 1.03
C ASP A 434 20.77 -17.44 0.99
N LEU A 435 19.98 -16.37 0.84
CA LEU A 435 18.52 -16.44 0.71
C LEU A 435 18.01 -16.55 -0.73
N LEU A 436 18.84 -17.02 -1.67
CA LEU A 436 18.48 -17.11 -3.10
C LEU A 436 18.58 -18.53 -3.64
N SER A 437 17.66 -18.88 -4.53
CA SER A 437 17.65 -20.14 -5.29
C SER A 437 17.84 -19.88 -6.79
N GLN A 438 18.59 -20.78 -7.45
CA GLN A 438 18.52 -21.01 -8.89
C GLN A 438 18.20 -22.48 -9.12
N VAL A 439 17.14 -22.76 -9.86
CA VAL A 439 16.66 -24.12 -10.14
C VAL A 439 16.58 -24.33 -11.65
N ILE A 440 17.15 -25.43 -12.12
CA ILE A 440 17.02 -25.93 -13.49
C ILE A 440 16.33 -27.29 -13.40
N ILE A 441 15.11 -27.38 -13.91
CA ILE A 441 14.33 -28.62 -13.96
C ILE A 441 14.29 -29.12 -15.40
N PHE A 442 14.60 -30.41 -15.58
CA PHE A 442 14.40 -31.15 -16.81
C PHE A 442 13.25 -32.14 -16.62
N GLN A 443 12.20 -32.03 -17.44
CA GLN A 443 11.01 -32.88 -17.41
C GLN A 443 10.89 -33.65 -18.72
N LYS A 444 10.77 -34.98 -18.65
CA LYS A 444 10.68 -35.86 -19.83
C LYS A 444 9.26 -36.36 -20.06
N TYR A 445 8.71 -36.09 -21.24
CA TYR A 445 7.41 -36.58 -21.71
C TYR A 445 7.55 -37.27 -23.08
N THR A 446 6.60 -38.14 -23.42
CA THR A 446 6.51 -38.78 -24.74
C THR A 446 5.07 -38.78 -25.22
N ASN A 447 4.81 -38.37 -26.46
CA ASN A 447 3.49 -38.54 -27.09
C ASN A 447 3.30 -40.01 -27.45
N THR A 448 2.41 -40.71 -26.75
CA THR A 448 2.07 -42.12 -27.00
C THR A 448 0.88 -42.30 -27.95
N SER A 449 0.29 -41.21 -28.45
CA SER A 449 -0.80 -41.27 -29.43
C SER A 449 -0.28 -41.44 -30.86
N SER A 450 -1.18 -41.80 -31.77
CA SER A 450 -0.93 -41.92 -33.22
C SER A 450 -1.04 -40.60 -33.98
N VAL A 451 -1.36 -39.48 -33.32
CA VAL A 451 -1.60 -38.16 -33.93
C VAL A 451 -0.65 -37.10 -33.35
N PRO A 452 -0.36 -36.01 -34.09
CA PRO A 452 0.27 -34.84 -33.49
C PRO A 452 -0.68 -34.25 -32.46
N ILE A 453 -0.17 -33.88 -31.29
CA ILE A 453 -0.97 -33.21 -30.24
C ILE A 453 -0.52 -31.77 -30.07
N GLU A 454 -1.46 -30.88 -29.77
CA GLU A 454 -1.18 -29.67 -29.00
C GLU A 454 -1.46 -29.97 -27.54
N ALA A 455 -0.59 -29.50 -26.63
CA ALA A 455 -0.71 -29.77 -25.21
C ALA A 455 -0.42 -28.56 -24.33
N LYS A 456 -1.23 -28.38 -23.27
CA LYS A 456 -1.06 -27.32 -22.27
C LYS A 456 -0.59 -27.91 -20.94
N TYR A 457 0.30 -27.20 -20.27
CA TYR A 457 0.83 -27.50 -18.93
C TYR A 457 0.83 -26.22 -18.07
N VAL A 458 0.61 -26.37 -16.77
CA VAL A 458 0.69 -25.28 -15.78
C VAL A 458 1.80 -25.60 -14.79
N PHE A 459 2.63 -24.60 -14.49
CA PHE A 459 3.76 -24.69 -13.57
C PHE A 459 3.64 -23.58 -12.50
N PRO A 460 3.26 -23.93 -11.25
CA PRO A 460 3.14 -22.97 -10.17
C PRO A 460 4.51 -22.72 -9.54
N LEU A 461 4.78 -21.46 -9.19
CA LEU A 461 5.99 -21.02 -8.49
C LEU A 461 5.62 -19.97 -7.45
N ASP A 462 6.48 -19.75 -6.47
CA ASP A 462 6.33 -18.63 -5.53
C ASP A 462 6.32 -17.29 -6.29
N ASP A 463 5.59 -16.29 -5.78
CA ASP A 463 5.44 -14.96 -6.42
C ASP A 463 6.78 -14.20 -6.61
N SER A 464 7.76 -14.49 -5.74
CA SER A 464 9.15 -14.05 -5.81
C SER A 464 9.94 -14.63 -6.97
N ALA A 465 9.46 -15.69 -7.61
CA ALA A 465 10.19 -16.39 -8.65
C ALA A 465 10.28 -15.56 -9.95
N ALA A 466 11.34 -15.83 -10.71
CA ALA A 466 11.52 -15.37 -12.08
C ALA A 466 11.85 -16.57 -12.97
N VAL A 467 10.93 -16.95 -13.85
CA VAL A 467 11.27 -17.85 -14.96
C VAL A 467 12.19 -17.09 -15.90
N CYS A 468 13.42 -17.59 -16.06
CA CYS A 468 14.51 -16.87 -16.71
C CYS A 468 15.26 -17.71 -17.76
N GLY A 469 14.67 -18.81 -18.21
CA GLY A 469 15.12 -19.61 -19.34
C GLY A 469 14.15 -20.76 -19.62
N PHE A 470 13.77 -20.93 -20.89
CA PHE A 470 12.87 -21.98 -21.36
C PHE A 470 13.47 -22.62 -22.63
N GLU A 471 13.67 -23.93 -22.60
CA GLU A 471 14.28 -24.69 -23.70
C GLU A 471 13.56 -26.03 -23.88
N ALA A 472 13.48 -26.52 -25.11
CA ALA A 472 12.93 -27.83 -25.45
C ALA A 472 13.92 -28.63 -26.29
N PHE A 473 14.02 -29.94 -26.03
CA PHE A 473 14.78 -30.88 -26.85
C PHE A 473 13.81 -31.93 -27.42
N ILE A 474 13.71 -32.02 -28.74
CA ILE A 474 12.77 -32.92 -29.45
C ILE A 474 13.49 -33.51 -30.66
N ASN A 475 13.41 -34.83 -30.84
CA ASN A 475 13.96 -35.56 -31.99
C ASN A 475 15.44 -35.22 -32.31
N GLY A 476 16.23 -34.91 -31.28
CA GLY A 476 17.64 -34.51 -31.41
C GLY A 476 17.90 -33.03 -31.72
N LYS A 477 16.87 -32.24 -32.03
CA LYS A 477 16.97 -30.77 -32.10
C LYS A 477 16.91 -30.16 -30.69
N HIS A 478 17.61 -29.04 -30.50
CA HIS A 478 17.50 -28.17 -29.33
C HIS A 478 16.87 -26.84 -29.78
N VAL A 479 15.82 -26.42 -29.09
CA VAL A 479 15.08 -25.18 -29.36
C VAL A 479 15.13 -24.31 -28.11
N VAL A 480 15.60 -23.07 -28.25
CA VAL A 480 15.74 -22.10 -27.16
C VAL A 480 14.65 -21.05 -27.28
N GLY A 481 13.87 -20.86 -26.21
CA GLY A 481 12.86 -19.82 -26.15
C GLY A 481 13.48 -18.42 -26.11
N GLN A 482 12.97 -17.52 -26.94
CA GLN A 482 13.30 -16.10 -26.91
C GLN A 482 12.21 -15.33 -26.17
N VAL A 483 12.58 -14.42 -25.26
CA VAL A 483 11.61 -13.51 -24.65
C VAL A 483 11.22 -12.44 -25.67
N LYS A 484 9.92 -12.33 -25.94
CA LYS A 484 9.32 -11.30 -26.81
C LYS A 484 8.09 -10.69 -26.11
N GLU A 485 7.60 -9.58 -26.64
CA GLU A 485 6.36 -8.97 -26.13
C GLU A 485 5.18 -9.94 -26.32
N LYS A 486 4.32 -10.06 -25.31
CA LYS A 486 3.33 -11.13 -25.13
C LYS A 486 2.43 -11.35 -26.35
N GLU A 487 2.00 -10.27 -27.00
CA GLU A 487 1.18 -10.35 -28.21
C GLU A 487 1.99 -10.84 -29.43
N THR A 488 3.23 -10.38 -29.59
CA THR A 488 4.12 -10.84 -30.67
C THR A 488 4.47 -12.32 -30.52
N ALA A 489 4.78 -12.78 -29.31
CA ALA A 489 5.03 -14.17 -28.98
C ALA A 489 3.82 -15.08 -29.29
N ARG A 490 2.62 -14.66 -28.87
CA ARG A 490 1.36 -15.36 -29.17
C ARG A 490 1.01 -15.39 -30.66
N LYS A 491 1.33 -14.33 -31.41
CA LYS A 491 1.15 -14.25 -32.87
C LYS A 491 2.10 -15.18 -33.61
N GLU A 492 3.39 -15.19 -33.24
CA GLU A 492 4.39 -16.10 -33.81
C GLU A 492 4.08 -17.57 -33.52
N TYR A 493 3.64 -17.90 -32.29
CA TYR A 493 3.19 -19.25 -31.93
C TYR A 493 2.08 -19.75 -32.86
N LYS A 494 1.00 -18.95 -33.02
CA LYS A 494 -0.12 -19.31 -33.90
C LYS A 494 0.32 -19.53 -35.35
N GLN A 495 1.11 -18.61 -35.90
CA GLN A 495 1.63 -18.73 -37.27
C GLN A 495 2.54 -19.95 -37.48
N ALA A 496 3.28 -20.39 -36.46
CA ALA A 496 4.08 -21.61 -36.52
C ALA A 496 3.20 -22.88 -36.53
N ILE A 497 2.14 -22.92 -35.72
CA ILE A 497 1.18 -24.03 -35.68
C ILE A 497 0.35 -24.11 -36.98
N GLU A 498 -0.12 -22.97 -37.50
CA GLU A 498 -0.80 -22.87 -38.80
C GLU A 498 0.05 -23.41 -39.96
N ARG A 499 1.40 -23.30 -39.86
CA ARG A 499 2.36 -23.81 -40.85
C ARG A 499 2.83 -25.25 -40.60
N GLY A 500 2.28 -25.95 -39.61
CA GLY A 500 2.67 -27.32 -39.28
C GLY A 500 4.08 -27.46 -38.69
N HIS A 501 4.68 -26.37 -38.20
CA HIS A 501 5.91 -26.40 -37.41
C HIS A 501 5.62 -26.82 -35.96
N GLY A 502 6.65 -27.17 -35.19
CA GLY A 502 6.52 -27.28 -33.73
C GLY A 502 6.62 -25.89 -33.11
N ALA A 503 5.80 -25.58 -32.09
CA ALA A 503 5.89 -24.30 -31.38
C ALA A 503 5.71 -24.47 -29.88
N TYR A 504 6.43 -23.65 -29.12
CA TYR A 504 6.50 -23.70 -27.66
C TYR A 504 6.37 -22.29 -27.13
N LEU A 505 5.29 -22.02 -26.38
CA LEU A 505 5.01 -20.73 -25.75
C LEU A 505 5.06 -20.92 -24.23
N MET A 506 5.64 -19.96 -23.51
CA MET A 506 5.48 -19.86 -22.06
C MET A 506 4.98 -18.46 -21.70
N ASP A 507 3.85 -18.44 -20.98
CA ASP A 507 3.11 -17.26 -20.52
C ASP A 507 3.05 -17.22 -18.98
N GLN A 508 2.75 -16.06 -18.43
CA GLN A 508 2.30 -15.86 -17.04
C GLN A 508 0.83 -15.44 -17.06
N ASP A 509 -0.02 -16.19 -16.37
CA ASP A 509 -1.47 -15.95 -16.28
C ASP A 509 -1.86 -15.35 -14.90
N ALA A 510 -1.05 -15.57 -13.88
CA ALA A 510 -1.08 -14.89 -12.57
C ALA A 510 0.36 -14.82 -11.99
N PRO A 511 0.66 -14.03 -10.94
CA PRO A 511 2.02 -13.86 -10.43
C PRO A 511 2.74 -15.20 -10.10
N ASP A 512 1.99 -16.15 -9.55
CA ASP A 512 2.39 -17.50 -9.13
C ASP A 512 2.08 -18.60 -10.18
N VAL A 513 1.43 -18.27 -11.30
CA VAL A 513 0.92 -19.24 -12.28
C VAL A 513 1.51 -19.01 -13.67
N PHE A 514 2.42 -19.92 -14.07
CA PHE A 514 3.02 -19.95 -15.40
C PHE A 514 2.39 -21.06 -16.25
N THR A 515 2.11 -20.74 -17.52
CA THR A 515 1.50 -21.65 -18.50
C THR A 515 2.51 -21.98 -19.58
N ILE A 516 2.67 -23.26 -19.92
CA ILE A 516 3.46 -23.72 -21.08
C ILE A 516 2.51 -24.36 -22.09
N SER A 517 2.55 -23.91 -23.34
CA SER A 517 1.85 -24.51 -24.48
C SER A 517 2.85 -25.15 -25.43
N VAL A 518 2.60 -26.41 -25.79
CA VAL A 518 3.46 -27.29 -26.58
C VAL A 518 2.64 -27.76 -27.79
N GLY A 519 2.69 -26.98 -28.87
CA GLY A 519 1.89 -27.24 -30.06
C GLY A 519 2.58 -28.17 -31.06
N ASN A 520 1.79 -29.06 -31.67
CA ASN A 520 2.20 -29.96 -32.75
C ASN A 520 3.40 -30.87 -32.37
N LEU A 521 3.29 -31.56 -31.23
CA LEU A 521 4.20 -32.61 -30.78
C LEU A 521 3.92 -33.92 -31.54
N PRO A 522 4.83 -34.45 -32.39
CA PRO A 522 4.52 -35.55 -33.29
C PRO A 522 4.21 -36.90 -32.59
N PRO A 523 3.56 -37.85 -33.27
CA PRO A 523 3.36 -39.22 -32.78
C PRO A 523 4.68 -39.88 -32.36
N GLY A 524 4.72 -40.55 -31.21
CA GLY A 524 5.92 -41.23 -30.69
C GLY A 524 7.06 -40.30 -30.25
N ALA A 525 6.97 -38.99 -30.47
CA ALA A 525 8.05 -38.06 -30.17
C ALA A 525 8.25 -37.91 -28.65
N THR A 526 9.51 -37.86 -28.23
CA THR A 526 9.90 -37.53 -26.85
C THR A 526 10.34 -36.07 -26.78
N VAL A 527 9.80 -35.34 -25.81
CA VAL A 527 10.21 -33.98 -25.47
C VAL A 527 10.86 -33.97 -24.09
N LEU A 528 12.03 -33.33 -24.01
CA LEU A 528 12.64 -32.92 -22.76
C LEU A 528 12.46 -31.41 -22.62
N ILE A 529 11.59 -30.98 -21.71
CA ILE A 529 11.40 -29.57 -21.37
C ILE A 529 12.44 -29.22 -20.30
N LYS A 530 13.14 -28.10 -20.48
CA LYS A 530 14.08 -27.53 -19.51
C LYS A 530 13.60 -26.15 -19.11
N VAL A 531 13.16 -26.00 -17.86
CA VAL A 531 12.78 -24.73 -17.24
C VAL A 531 13.89 -24.28 -16.31
N THR A 532 14.32 -23.02 -16.41
CA THR A 532 15.27 -22.38 -15.51
C THR A 532 14.60 -21.21 -14.82
N PHE A 533 14.55 -21.23 -13.50
CA PHE A 533 14.02 -20.13 -12.69
C PHE A 533 14.95 -19.79 -11.52
N VAL A 534 14.71 -18.61 -10.95
CA VAL A 534 15.37 -18.11 -9.75
C VAL A 534 14.30 -17.66 -8.76
N SER A 535 14.53 -17.78 -7.45
CA SER A 535 13.55 -17.36 -6.43
C SER A 535 14.22 -16.92 -5.12
N GLU A 536 13.43 -16.28 -4.26
CA GLU A 536 13.80 -15.90 -2.90
C GLU A 536 13.47 -17.06 -1.94
N LEU A 537 14.29 -17.29 -0.91
CA LEU A 537 14.11 -18.37 0.07
C LEU A 537 13.47 -17.86 1.35
N ILE A 538 12.50 -18.61 1.87
CA ILE A 538 11.79 -18.25 3.10
C ILE A 538 12.66 -18.59 4.31
N VAL A 539 12.84 -17.63 5.22
CA VAL A 539 13.43 -17.85 6.55
C VAL A 539 12.29 -18.02 7.57
N ARG A 540 12.32 -19.11 8.34
CA ARG A 540 11.43 -19.34 9.48
C ARG A 540 12.28 -19.76 10.68
N ASP A 541 12.05 -19.14 11.82
CA ASP A 541 12.66 -19.49 13.13
C ASP A 541 14.19 -19.72 13.03
N GLY A 542 14.88 -18.74 12.44
CA GLY A 542 16.34 -18.74 12.25
C GLY A 542 16.89 -19.73 11.20
N SER A 543 16.04 -20.48 10.51
CA SER A 543 16.44 -21.45 9.47
C SER A 543 15.91 -21.07 8.09
N VAL A 544 16.75 -21.25 7.07
CA VAL A 544 16.41 -21.04 5.65
C VAL A 544 15.77 -22.31 5.11
N PHE A 545 14.63 -22.19 4.43
CA PHE A 545 13.91 -23.31 3.83
C PHE A 545 13.92 -23.21 2.31
N PHE A 546 14.32 -24.30 1.66
CA PHE A 546 14.08 -24.54 0.24
C PHE A 546 13.00 -25.61 0.10
N SER A 547 11.98 -25.31 -0.70
CA SER A 547 10.95 -26.25 -1.11
C SER A 547 10.90 -26.31 -2.64
N LEU A 548 10.64 -27.50 -3.17
CA LEU A 548 10.34 -27.72 -4.58
C LEU A 548 9.13 -28.64 -4.67
N PRO A 549 7.94 -28.15 -5.09
CA PRO A 549 6.73 -28.96 -5.21
C PRO A 549 6.92 -30.23 -6.05
N GLY A 550 6.35 -31.35 -5.59
CA GLY A 550 6.45 -32.63 -6.28
C GLY A 550 5.30 -32.91 -7.25
N SER A 551 4.13 -32.37 -6.93
CA SER A 551 3.08 -32.09 -7.90
C SER A 551 3.02 -30.59 -8.20
N VAL A 552 2.41 -30.26 -9.34
CA VAL A 552 1.76 -28.96 -9.54
C VAL A 552 0.62 -28.86 -8.52
N ALA A 553 0.70 -27.87 -7.62
CA ALA A 553 -0.21 -27.63 -6.48
C ALA A 553 -0.35 -28.79 -5.46
N PRO A 554 0.43 -28.78 -4.36
CA PRO A 554 0.25 -29.72 -3.24
C PRO A 554 -0.95 -29.41 -2.31
N TRP A 555 -1.43 -28.16 -2.29
CA TRP A 555 -2.36 -27.63 -1.26
C TRP A 555 -3.84 -28.05 -1.42
N GLN A 556 -4.14 -29.13 -2.15
CA GLN A 556 -5.51 -29.56 -2.45
C GLN A 556 -5.94 -30.90 -1.83
N GLU A 557 -5.08 -31.60 -1.08
CA GLU A 557 -5.40 -32.93 -0.53
C GLU A 557 -6.59 -32.95 0.48
N SER A 558 -7.08 -31.79 0.94
CA SER A 558 -8.11 -31.67 1.97
C SER A 558 -9.49 -31.17 1.51
N ALA A 559 -9.94 -31.46 0.27
CA ALA A 559 -11.33 -31.18 -0.14
C ALA A 559 -11.98 -32.08 -1.21
N ALA A 560 -11.28 -32.99 -1.91
CA ALA A 560 -11.92 -33.79 -2.98
C ALA A 560 -11.38 -35.23 -3.11
N LEU A 561 -12.13 -36.20 -2.60
CA LEU A 561 -12.02 -37.59 -3.04
C LEU A 561 -12.98 -37.80 -4.23
N ASN A 562 -12.52 -38.52 -5.27
CA ASN A 562 -13.24 -38.86 -6.51
C ASN A 562 -13.21 -37.84 -7.67
N GLN A 563 -12.02 -37.39 -8.09
CA GLN A 563 -11.71 -37.25 -9.53
C GLN A 563 -10.21 -37.44 -9.79
N THR A 564 -9.85 -37.84 -11.00
CA THR A 564 -8.57 -38.54 -11.28
C THR A 564 -7.40 -37.58 -11.53
N THR A 565 -6.91 -36.94 -10.46
CA THR A 565 -5.60 -36.27 -10.47
C THR A 565 -4.46 -37.29 -10.63
N GLN A 566 -3.33 -36.85 -11.18
CA GLN A 566 -2.19 -37.73 -11.48
C GLN A 566 -1.36 -38.01 -10.21
N VAL A 567 -1.85 -38.91 -9.34
CA VAL A 567 -1.21 -39.33 -8.07
C VAL A 567 0.11 -40.10 -8.27
N ARG A 568 0.49 -40.41 -9.52
CA ARG A 568 1.78 -41.03 -9.85
C ARG A 568 2.82 -39.97 -10.17
N GLY A 569 3.67 -39.68 -9.19
CA GLY A 569 4.92 -38.95 -9.42
C GLY A 569 5.84 -39.68 -10.39
N ALA A 570 6.83 -38.97 -10.95
CA ALA A 570 7.68 -39.47 -12.02
C ALA A 570 8.42 -40.78 -11.65
N ASP A 571 8.45 -41.74 -12.58
CA ASP A 571 9.10 -43.06 -12.41
C ASP A 571 10.60 -42.95 -12.05
N SER A 572 11.22 -41.80 -12.34
CA SER A 572 12.57 -41.46 -11.90
C SER A 572 12.68 -40.01 -11.45
N PHE A 573 13.11 -39.79 -10.20
CA PHE A 573 13.50 -38.49 -9.68
C PHE A 573 15.00 -38.46 -9.36
N THR A 574 15.68 -37.39 -9.77
CA THR A 574 17.06 -37.10 -9.39
C THR A 574 17.24 -35.62 -9.13
N LEU A 575 17.99 -35.28 -8.08
CA LEU A 575 18.32 -33.91 -7.72
C LEU A 575 19.77 -33.81 -7.30
N ASP A 576 20.49 -32.85 -7.88
CA ASP A 576 21.83 -32.43 -7.50
C ASP A 576 21.79 -30.95 -7.08
N MET A 577 22.15 -30.66 -5.83
CA MET A 577 22.13 -29.32 -5.27
C MET A 577 23.51 -28.91 -4.74
N SER A 578 23.90 -27.67 -5.04
CA SER A 578 25.00 -26.96 -4.39
C SER A 578 24.45 -25.86 -3.49
N VAL A 579 25.04 -25.71 -2.30
CA VAL A 579 24.63 -24.75 -1.26
C VAL A 579 25.84 -23.92 -0.89
N GLU A 580 25.70 -22.60 -0.90
CA GLU A 580 26.73 -21.64 -0.50
C GLU A 580 26.09 -20.61 0.46
N MET A 581 26.62 -20.52 1.68
CA MET A 581 26.04 -19.72 2.75
C MET A 581 27.05 -18.68 3.27
N PRO A 582 26.58 -17.55 3.84
CA PRO A 582 27.46 -16.48 4.34
C PRO A 582 28.19 -16.86 5.64
N TYR A 583 27.62 -17.76 6.43
CA TYR A 583 28.07 -18.17 7.77
C TYR A 583 28.02 -19.70 7.93
N GLU A 584 28.40 -20.23 9.10
CA GLU A 584 28.50 -21.67 9.34
C GLU A 584 27.12 -22.35 9.27
N ILE A 585 27.03 -23.43 8.49
CA ILE A 585 25.86 -24.30 8.35
C ILE A 585 25.83 -25.25 9.55
N SER A 586 25.31 -24.76 10.69
CA SER A 586 25.21 -25.53 11.93
C SER A 586 24.39 -26.82 11.73
N ARG A 587 23.25 -26.72 11.02
CA ARG A 587 22.37 -27.85 10.67
C ARG A 587 21.95 -27.79 9.21
N LEU A 588 21.92 -28.94 8.55
CA LEU A 588 21.33 -29.13 7.22
C LEU A 588 20.56 -30.45 7.22
N GLN A 589 19.26 -30.39 6.95
CA GLN A 589 18.35 -31.52 7.06
C GLN A 589 17.35 -31.54 5.91
N CYS A 590 17.37 -32.60 5.10
CA CYS A 590 16.27 -32.87 4.18
C CYS A 590 15.10 -33.48 4.97
N ILE A 591 13.89 -33.02 4.69
CA ILE A 591 12.68 -33.43 5.43
C ILE A 591 12.00 -34.61 4.72
N THR A 592 11.92 -34.55 3.39
CA THR A 592 11.10 -35.44 2.54
C THR A 592 11.84 -36.64 1.95
N HIS A 593 13.17 -36.56 1.78
CA HIS A 593 13.93 -37.45 0.89
C HIS A 593 15.23 -37.93 1.54
N GLN A 594 15.66 -39.17 1.23
CA GLN A 594 16.99 -39.64 1.63
C GLN A 594 18.05 -39.04 0.69
N VAL A 595 19.00 -38.32 1.28
CA VAL A 595 20.05 -37.57 0.55
C VAL A 595 21.45 -37.95 0.99
N LYS A 596 22.39 -37.86 0.04
CA LYS A 596 23.83 -37.94 0.26
C LYS A 596 24.40 -36.53 0.33
N THR A 597 24.77 -36.10 1.52
CA THR A 597 25.35 -34.78 1.77
C THR A 597 26.88 -34.86 1.93
N LYS A 598 27.60 -33.90 1.33
CA LYS A 598 28.94 -33.49 1.74
C LYS A 598 28.87 -32.03 2.18
N ARG A 599 29.39 -31.68 3.37
CA ARG A 599 29.48 -30.28 3.82
C ARG A 599 30.88 -29.89 4.27
N THR A 600 31.20 -28.63 4.08
CA THR A 600 32.16 -27.83 4.85
C THR A 600 31.37 -26.74 5.58
N ASP A 601 32.06 -25.90 6.34
CA ASP A 601 31.46 -24.91 7.24
C ASP A 601 30.41 -24.03 6.53
N CYS A 602 30.77 -23.37 5.42
CA CYS A 602 29.86 -22.48 4.68
C CYS A 602 29.32 -23.07 3.35
N LYS A 603 29.60 -24.33 3.00
CA LYS A 603 29.20 -24.92 1.70
C LYS A 603 28.76 -26.38 1.82
N ALA A 604 27.75 -26.78 1.05
CA ALA A 604 27.34 -28.17 0.94
C ALA A 604 27.01 -28.61 -0.49
N VAL A 605 27.10 -29.91 -0.74
CA VAL A 605 26.60 -30.58 -1.93
C VAL A 605 25.66 -31.69 -1.47
N VAL A 606 24.44 -31.70 -2.00
CA VAL A 606 23.35 -32.60 -1.62
C VAL A 606 22.82 -33.27 -2.89
N SER A 607 22.91 -34.61 -2.96
CA SER A 607 22.30 -35.38 -4.05
C SER A 607 21.29 -36.39 -3.49
N VAL A 608 20.12 -36.52 -4.12
CA VAL A 608 19.11 -37.53 -3.75
C VAL A 608 19.62 -38.95 -4.05
N LEU A 609 19.28 -39.93 -3.20
CA LEU A 609 19.69 -41.32 -3.41
C LEU A 609 18.97 -41.97 -4.61
N PRO A 610 19.61 -42.90 -5.35
CA PRO A 610 18.97 -43.63 -6.44
C PRO A 610 17.73 -44.40 -5.99
N GLY A 611 16.68 -44.41 -6.82
CA GLY A 611 15.43 -45.13 -6.54
C GLY A 611 14.46 -44.39 -5.61
N GLN A 612 14.75 -43.13 -5.25
CA GLN A 612 13.74 -42.22 -4.71
C GLN A 612 12.81 -41.73 -5.83
N VAL A 613 11.54 -41.46 -5.49
CA VAL A 613 10.51 -40.93 -6.39
C VAL A 613 9.92 -39.65 -5.80
N MET A 614 9.46 -38.73 -6.65
CA MET A 614 8.94 -37.45 -6.21
C MET A 614 7.46 -37.59 -5.79
N GLY A 615 7.18 -37.60 -4.49
CA GLY A 615 5.81 -37.60 -3.93
C GLY A 615 5.16 -36.21 -3.94
N SER A 616 3.88 -36.09 -3.57
CA SER A 616 3.14 -34.81 -3.59
C SER A 616 3.81 -33.71 -2.76
N GLU A 617 4.30 -34.05 -1.57
CA GLU A 617 5.10 -33.22 -0.65
C GLU A 617 6.37 -32.59 -1.27
N GLY A 618 6.84 -33.10 -2.41
CA GLY A 618 8.00 -32.59 -3.12
C GLY A 618 9.34 -32.83 -2.43
N PHE A 619 10.31 -31.95 -2.70
CA PHE A 619 11.63 -31.97 -2.08
C PHE A 619 11.79 -30.76 -1.16
N GLN A 620 11.99 -31.01 0.14
CA GLN A 620 12.13 -29.97 1.15
C GLN A 620 13.47 -30.11 1.91
N LEU A 621 14.18 -28.98 2.06
CA LEU A 621 15.47 -28.88 2.74
C LEU A 621 15.47 -27.68 3.70
N SER A 622 15.87 -27.91 4.95
CA SER A 622 16.06 -26.87 5.96
C SER A 622 17.55 -26.71 6.29
N ILE A 623 17.98 -25.45 6.42
CA ILE A 623 19.39 -25.05 6.61
C ILE A 623 19.43 -24.01 7.74
N THR A 624 20.00 -24.38 8.89
CA THR A 624 20.21 -23.47 10.02
C THR A 624 21.64 -22.91 9.96
N LEU A 625 21.77 -21.59 10.17
CA LEU A 625 23.06 -20.89 10.20
C LEU A 625 23.51 -20.59 11.63
N SER A 626 24.76 -20.17 11.82
CA SER A 626 25.23 -19.61 13.10
C SER A 626 24.72 -18.18 13.33
N ASP A 627 24.86 -17.31 12.34
CA ASP A 627 24.70 -15.85 12.47
C ASP A 627 23.65 -15.28 11.50
N VAL A 628 22.46 -15.89 11.45
CA VAL A 628 21.42 -15.60 10.44
C VAL A 628 20.98 -14.13 10.39
N HIS A 629 21.01 -13.41 11.53
CA HIS A 629 20.56 -12.02 11.66
C HIS A 629 21.57 -10.97 11.19
N LEU A 630 22.84 -11.33 10.96
CA LEU A 630 23.85 -10.34 10.57
C LEU A 630 23.57 -9.77 9.17
N PRO A 631 23.44 -8.44 9.03
CA PRO A 631 23.13 -7.79 7.77
C PRO A 631 24.35 -7.84 6.84
N ARG A 632 24.10 -8.07 5.54
CA ARG A 632 25.15 -8.47 4.60
C ARG A 632 24.86 -8.02 3.17
N MET A 633 25.91 -7.87 2.36
CA MET A 633 25.83 -7.39 0.98
C MET A 633 26.54 -8.33 0.01
N TRP A 634 25.79 -8.82 -0.97
CA TRP A 634 26.29 -9.54 -2.14
C TRP A 634 26.39 -8.60 -3.33
N VAL A 635 27.44 -8.74 -4.13
CA VAL A 635 27.62 -8.01 -5.39
C VAL A 635 28.10 -8.97 -6.47
N GLU A 636 27.42 -8.99 -7.60
CA GLU A 636 27.78 -9.77 -8.78
C GLU A 636 28.23 -8.83 -9.89
N LYS A 637 29.35 -9.14 -10.56
CA LYS A 637 29.80 -8.48 -11.79
C LYS A 637 29.28 -9.24 -13.01
N HIS A 638 28.70 -8.53 -13.97
CA HIS A 638 28.28 -9.15 -15.24
C HIS A 638 29.51 -9.77 -15.95
N PRO A 639 29.39 -10.92 -16.62
CA PRO A 639 30.51 -11.52 -17.34
C PRO A 639 31.07 -10.62 -18.44
N ASP A 640 30.19 -10.01 -19.26
CA ASP A 640 30.55 -9.37 -20.53
C ASP A 640 30.20 -7.86 -20.62
N LYS A 641 29.82 -7.24 -19.49
CA LYS A 641 29.41 -5.83 -19.40
C LYS A 641 30.00 -5.22 -18.13
N ASP A 642 30.29 -3.91 -18.11
CA ASP A 642 30.63 -3.22 -16.85
C ASP A 642 29.34 -2.85 -16.09
N SER A 643 28.71 -3.87 -15.52
CA SER A 643 27.51 -3.75 -14.68
C SER A 643 27.69 -4.55 -13.39
N GLN A 644 27.09 -4.03 -12.31
CA GLN A 644 27.15 -4.61 -10.98
C GLN A 644 25.74 -4.66 -10.37
N ALA A 645 25.22 -5.87 -10.23
CA ALA A 645 24.02 -6.15 -9.46
C ALA A 645 24.40 -6.32 -7.98
N CYS A 646 23.62 -5.71 -7.10
CA CYS A 646 23.82 -5.75 -5.66
C CYS A 646 22.57 -6.26 -4.95
N MET A 647 22.74 -7.00 -3.87
CA MET A 647 21.66 -7.39 -2.95
C MET A 647 22.10 -7.14 -1.51
N LEU A 648 21.23 -6.50 -0.74
CA LEU A 648 21.32 -6.35 0.69
C LEU A 648 20.34 -7.32 1.34
N VAL A 649 20.83 -8.05 2.34
CA VAL A 649 20.02 -8.95 3.17
C VAL A 649 19.92 -8.34 4.56
N PHE A 650 18.69 -8.01 4.97
CA PHE A 650 18.38 -7.58 6.33
C PHE A 650 17.45 -8.62 6.97
N TYR A 651 17.85 -9.16 8.12
CA TYR A 651 17.05 -10.09 8.92
C TYR A 651 17.14 -9.68 10.40
N PRO A 652 16.55 -8.53 10.77
CA PRO A 652 16.78 -7.94 12.08
C PRO A 652 16.25 -8.84 13.19
N ASP A 653 17.02 -8.92 14.26
CA ASP A 653 16.51 -9.15 15.60
C ASP A 653 16.61 -7.82 16.36
N PHE A 654 15.61 -7.49 17.15
CA PHE A 654 15.50 -6.22 17.86
C PHE A 654 15.37 -6.51 19.37
N ASP A 655 16.51 -6.54 20.06
CA ASP A 655 16.59 -6.56 21.52
C ASP A 655 15.86 -5.34 22.11
N ILE A 656 14.63 -5.54 22.62
CA ILE A 656 13.86 -4.48 23.29
C ILE A 656 13.31 -4.99 24.62
N SER A 657 13.42 -4.16 25.65
CA SER A 657 12.82 -4.40 26.96
C SER A 657 11.30 -4.54 26.88
N SER A 658 10.74 -5.47 27.66
CA SER A 658 9.32 -5.85 27.65
C SER A 658 8.31 -4.72 27.93
N SER A 659 8.78 -3.53 28.32
CA SER A 659 8.02 -2.28 28.39
C SER A 659 7.41 -1.80 27.07
N SER A 660 7.85 -2.35 25.94
CA SER A 660 7.56 -1.82 24.60
C SER A 660 6.62 -2.70 23.76
N ALA A 661 6.07 -3.77 24.34
CA ALA A 661 5.09 -4.62 23.68
C ALA A 661 3.78 -3.86 23.39
N SER A 662 3.07 -4.27 22.33
CA SER A 662 1.75 -3.74 21.99
C SER A 662 0.66 -4.49 22.75
N ASP A 663 0.19 -3.94 23.89
CA ASP A 663 -0.88 -4.54 24.70
C ASP A 663 -2.26 -4.50 23.99
N GLU A 664 -2.44 -3.70 22.92
CA GLU A 664 -3.73 -3.51 22.24
C GLU A 664 -3.69 -3.70 20.71
N VAL A 665 -4.77 -4.30 20.19
CA VAL A 665 -5.02 -4.52 18.77
C VAL A 665 -6.43 -4.01 18.41
N ILE A 666 -6.53 -3.18 17.39
CA ILE A 666 -7.79 -2.62 16.89
C ILE A 666 -8.04 -3.11 15.47
N LEU A 667 -9.05 -3.96 15.30
CA LEU A 667 -9.46 -4.49 14.01
C LEU A 667 -10.45 -3.51 13.35
N LEU A 668 -10.02 -2.84 12.29
CA LEU A 668 -10.85 -2.02 11.42
C LEU A 668 -11.37 -2.89 10.27
N LEU A 669 -12.69 -3.04 10.22
CA LEU A 669 -13.40 -3.79 9.18
C LEU A 669 -14.22 -2.82 8.33
N ASP A 670 -13.86 -2.74 7.05
CA ASP A 670 -14.58 -1.93 6.08
C ASP A 670 -15.90 -2.61 5.69
N THR A 671 -16.98 -1.85 5.73
CA THR A 671 -18.35 -2.26 5.42
C THR A 671 -19.01 -1.33 4.40
N SER A 672 -18.18 -0.66 3.59
CA SER A 672 -18.54 0.07 2.38
C SER A 672 -19.25 -0.80 1.34
N GLU A 673 -19.78 -0.17 0.29
CA GLU A 673 -20.41 -0.90 -0.81
C GLU A 673 -19.40 -1.69 -1.66
N SER A 674 -18.19 -1.17 -1.85
CA SER A 674 -17.15 -1.88 -2.61
C SER A 674 -16.72 -3.18 -1.92
N MET A 675 -17.01 -3.32 -0.62
CA MET A 675 -16.86 -4.54 0.17
C MET A 675 -18.07 -5.51 0.08
N ARG A 676 -19.18 -5.18 -0.57
CA ARG A 676 -20.38 -6.05 -0.62
C ARG A 676 -20.10 -7.39 -1.32
N GLY A 677 -20.79 -8.45 -0.90
CA GLY A 677 -20.66 -9.80 -1.48
C GLY A 677 -19.45 -10.57 -0.95
N GLU A 678 -18.66 -11.19 -1.85
CA GLU A 678 -17.53 -12.06 -1.44
C GLU A 678 -16.46 -11.28 -0.64
N SER A 679 -16.26 -9.99 -0.90
CA SER A 679 -15.23 -9.17 -0.24
C SER A 679 -15.43 -9.06 1.28
N LEU A 680 -16.64 -8.73 1.76
CA LEU A 680 -16.98 -8.67 3.18
C LEU A 680 -16.98 -10.07 3.81
N CYS A 681 -17.52 -11.08 3.14
CA CYS A 681 -17.44 -12.48 3.58
C CYS A 681 -15.98 -12.94 3.74
N THR A 682 -15.08 -12.47 2.87
CA THR A 682 -13.64 -12.72 2.93
C THR A 682 -12.98 -11.94 4.06
N ALA A 683 -13.33 -10.66 4.26
CA ALA A 683 -12.90 -9.85 5.40
C ALA A 683 -13.23 -10.52 6.74
N GLN A 684 -14.47 -11.01 6.90
CA GLN A 684 -14.92 -11.71 8.09
C GLN A 684 -14.19 -13.06 8.30
N ARG A 685 -13.93 -13.81 7.22
CA ARG A 685 -13.14 -15.06 7.28
C ARG A 685 -11.70 -14.81 7.73
N ILE A 686 -11.05 -13.79 7.18
CA ILE A 686 -9.66 -13.42 7.53
C ILE A 686 -9.60 -12.84 8.94
N ALA A 687 -10.55 -11.99 9.34
CA ALA A 687 -10.72 -11.52 10.72
C ALA A 687 -10.83 -12.70 11.71
N LEU A 688 -11.66 -13.70 11.41
CA LEU A 688 -11.81 -14.92 12.22
C LEU A 688 -10.56 -15.81 12.24
N GLN A 689 -9.65 -15.71 11.26
CA GLN A 689 -8.34 -16.37 11.30
C GLN A 689 -7.38 -15.56 12.20
N ILE A 690 -7.27 -14.24 12.01
CA ILE A 690 -6.45 -13.36 12.84
C ILE A 690 -6.79 -13.50 14.33
N LEU A 691 -8.08 -13.47 14.68
CA LEU A 691 -8.57 -13.62 16.06
C LEU A 691 -8.29 -15.00 16.69
N LYS A 692 -7.93 -16.02 15.89
CA LYS A 692 -7.46 -17.34 16.39
C LYS A 692 -5.94 -17.41 16.52
N THR A 693 -5.20 -16.50 15.89
CA THR A 693 -3.72 -16.48 15.86
C THR A 693 -3.13 -15.44 16.82
N LEU A 694 -3.91 -14.44 17.25
CA LEU A 694 -3.53 -13.48 18.28
C LEU A 694 -3.46 -14.13 19.68
N ASP A 695 -2.51 -13.67 20.51
CA ASP A 695 -2.40 -14.09 21.91
C ASP A 695 -3.60 -13.65 22.75
N HIS A 696 -4.01 -14.51 23.67
CA HIS A 696 -5.20 -14.35 24.52
C HIS A 696 -5.07 -13.24 25.57
N ASN A 697 -3.85 -12.70 25.79
CA ASN A 697 -3.60 -11.60 26.71
C ASN A 697 -3.85 -10.21 26.10
N LEU A 698 -4.02 -10.10 24.77
CA LEU A 698 -4.12 -8.82 24.06
C LEU A 698 -5.50 -8.16 24.25
N LYS A 699 -5.52 -6.84 24.44
CA LYS A 699 -6.74 -6.03 24.44
C LYS A 699 -7.22 -5.82 22.99
N ILE A 700 -8.18 -6.64 22.55
CA ILE A 700 -8.76 -6.57 21.20
C ILE A 700 -10.01 -5.68 21.20
N ASN A 701 -10.04 -4.69 20.30
CA ASN A 701 -11.24 -3.95 19.93
C ASN A 701 -11.59 -4.22 18.45
N VAL A 702 -12.89 -4.20 18.12
CA VAL A 702 -13.38 -4.32 16.74
C VAL A 702 -14.23 -3.10 16.40
N ILE A 703 -13.95 -2.49 15.25
CA ILE A 703 -14.63 -1.31 14.72
C ILE A 703 -15.12 -1.64 13.31
N LEU A 704 -16.44 -1.61 13.12
CA LEU A 704 -17.07 -1.58 11.80
C LEU A 704 -17.18 -0.12 11.35
N PHE A 705 -16.78 0.17 10.11
CA PHE A 705 -16.90 1.52 9.53
C PHE A 705 -17.35 1.47 8.06
N GLY A 706 -17.92 2.60 7.60
CA GLY A 706 -18.52 2.80 6.29
C GLY A 706 -18.92 4.27 6.19
N THR A 707 -20.07 4.59 5.59
CA THR A 707 -20.59 5.97 5.62
C THR A 707 -21.42 6.23 6.87
N GLY A 708 -21.04 7.25 7.65
CA GLY A 708 -21.89 7.83 8.70
C GLY A 708 -22.19 7.01 9.96
N GLN A 709 -21.89 5.70 10.01
CA GLN A 709 -22.02 4.89 11.22
C GLN A 709 -20.69 4.24 11.61
N PHE A 710 -20.36 4.39 12.90
CA PHE A 710 -19.18 3.85 13.56
C PHE A 710 -19.68 3.06 14.77
N TYR A 711 -19.57 1.73 14.68
CA TYR A 711 -19.90 0.85 15.80
C TYR A 711 -18.62 0.45 16.52
N LEU A 712 -18.30 1.20 17.58
CA LEU A 712 -17.30 0.80 18.56
C LEU A 712 -17.85 -0.37 19.38
N LEU A 713 -17.51 -1.60 19.02
CA LEU A 713 -17.89 -2.79 19.79
C LEU A 713 -16.95 -2.95 21.01
N CYS A 714 -16.86 -1.91 21.85
CA CYS A 714 -15.95 -1.83 23.00
C CYS A 714 -16.38 -2.79 24.12
N ARG A 715 -15.97 -4.05 23.98
CA ARG A 715 -16.04 -5.07 25.03
C ARG A 715 -14.83 -5.99 24.92
N PHE A 716 -14.10 -6.07 26.03
CA PHE A 716 -13.07 -7.09 26.22
C PHE A 716 -13.70 -8.48 26.08
N TYR A 717 -13.43 -9.16 24.97
CA TYR A 717 -14.01 -10.46 24.66
C TYR A 717 -12.92 -11.52 24.46
N VAL A 718 -12.96 -12.56 25.30
CA VAL A 718 -12.47 -13.88 24.90
C VAL A 718 -13.38 -14.34 23.74
N CYS A 719 -12.85 -14.37 22.53
CA CYS A 719 -13.67 -14.44 21.32
C CYS A 719 -14.47 -15.75 21.22
N SER A 720 -15.78 -15.61 20.98
CA SER A 720 -16.60 -16.66 20.36
C SER A 720 -17.14 -16.15 19.02
N SER A 721 -17.46 -17.06 18.10
CA SER A 721 -17.81 -16.75 16.70
C SER A 721 -19.05 -15.87 16.50
N ARG A 722 -19.84 -15.63 17.56
CA ARG A 722 -21.16 -14.98 17.51
C ARG A 722 -21.14 -13.50 17.09
N ILE A 723 -19.98 -12.82 17.18
CA ILE A 723 -19.87 -11.39 16.81
C ILE A 723 -20.19 -11.18 15.32
N PHE A 724 -19.63 -12.00 14.44
CA PHE A 724 -19.80 -11.84 12.98
C PHE A 724 -21.16 -12.33 12.48
N HIS A 725 -21.72 -13.38 13.08
CA HIS A 725 -23.02 -13.94 12.68
C HIS A 725 -24.20 -12.97 12.88
N ASN A 726 -24.08 -11.98 13.77
CA ASN A 726 -25.11 -10.97 14.01
C ASN A 726 -24.83 -9.62 13.31
N SER A 727 -23.67 -9.47 12.66
CA SER A 727 -23.27 -8.26 11.93
C SER A 727 -23.36 -8.48 10.41
N THR A 728 -24.54 -8.86 9.95
CA THR A 728 -24.81 -9.37 8.59
C THR A 728 -25.42 -8.37 7.61
N ALA A 729 -25.79 -7.17 8.07
CA ALA A 729 -26.15 -6.06 7.19
C ALA A 729 -24.89 -5.26 6.82
N PRO A 730 -24.55 -5.09 5.52
CA PRO A 730 -23.62 -4.05 5.10
C PRO A 730 -24.17 -2.68 5.52
N LEU A 731 -23.39 -1.91 6.28
CA LEU A 731 -23.78 -0.54 6.66
C LEU A 731 -23.79 0.38 5.44
N GLY A 732 -22.89 0.10 4.50
CA GLY A 732 -22.95 0.61 3.14
C GLY A 732 -22.30 1.98 2.93
N GLY A 733 -22.33 2.37 1.67
CA GLY A 733 -21.79 3.63 1.21
C GLY A 733 -20.27 3.62 1.03
N SER A 734 -19.66 4.79 1.07
CA SER A 734 -18.21 5.01 0.92
C SER A 734 -17.37 4.68 2.17
N THR A 735 -16.08 4.37 1.95
CA THR A 735 -15.06 4.06 2.97
C THR A 735 -14.50 5.33 3.65
N GLU A 736 -15.02 5.69 4.83
CA GLU A 736 -14.59 6.88 5.60
C GLU A 736 -13.48 6.62 6.64
N LEU A 737 -12.38 6.01 6.22
CA LEU A 737 -11.30 5.57 7.12
C LEU A 737 -10.69 6.68 8.00
N TRP A 738 -10.70 7.94 7.54
CA TRP A 738 -10.22 9.08 8.33
C TRP A 738 -10.98 9.26 9.65
N ARG A 739 -12.27 8.87 9.73
CA ARG A 739 -13.10 9.04 10.94
C ARG A 739 -12.64 8.17 12.12
N PRO A 740 -12.57 6.83 12.02
CA PRO A 740 -12.07 6.01 13.13
C PRO A 740 -10.61 6.34 13.45
N LEU A 741 -9.77 6.69 12.47
CA LEU A 741 -8.40 7.13 12.74
C LEU A 741 -8.36 8.46 13.51
N GLN A 742 -9.20 9.45 13.17
CA GLN A 742 -9.30 10.69 13.93
C GLN A 742 -9.81 10.45 15.36
N ALA A 743 -10.84 9.61 15.53
CA ALA A 743 -11.36 9.24 16.85
C ALA A 743 -10.31 8.51 17.71
N LEU A 744 -9.49 7.65 17.10
CA LEU A 744 -8.37 6.99 17.76
C LEU A 744 -7.22 7.97 18.05
N ASN A 745 -6.95 8.96 17.20
CA ASN A 745 -5.93 9.98 17.44
C ASN A 745 -6.28 10.93 18.60
N LEU A 746 -7.57 11.07 18.95
CA LEU A 746 -8.02 11.86 20.11
C LEU A 746 -7.75 11.19 21.47
N LEU A 747 -7.41 9.90 21.50
CA LEU A 747 -7.17 9.13 22.73
C LEU A 747 -5.82 8.38 22.66
N PRO A 748 -4.89 8.58 23.62
CA PRO A 748 -3.63 7.82 23.64
C PRO A 748 -3.89 6.31 23.74
N PRO A 749 -2.91 5.46 23.34
CA PRO A 749 -2.98 4.02 23.58
C PRO A 749 -3.27 3.70 25.06
N THR A 750 -3.85 2.54 25.31
CA THR A 750 -4.05 2.07 26.69
C THR A 750 -2.69 1.84 27.36
N ARG A 751 -1.77 1.18 26.64
CA ARG A 751 -0.35 1.02 26.98
C ARG A 751 0.47 0.80 25.71
N GLY A 752 1.77 1.12 25.75
CA GLY A 752 2.72 0.82 24.69
C GLY A 752 2.34 1.46 23.35
N ILE A 753 2.44 0.66 22.27
CA ILE A 753 2.05 1.05 20.90
C ILE A 753 0.74 0.35 20.53
N ARG A 754 -0.20 1.12 19.99
CA ARG A 754 -1.46 0.61 19.43
C ARG A 754 -1.21 -0.04 18.07
N ASN A 755 -1.60 -1.30 17.91
CA ASN A 755 -1.68 -1.91 16.58
C ASN A 755 -3.08 -1.72 15.99
N ILE A 756 -3.17 -1.16 14.80
CA ILE A 756 -4.40 -1.04 14.01
C ILE A 756 -4.27 -1.96 12.81
N LEU A 757 -5.28 -2.80 12.55
CA LEU A 757 -5.30 -3.74 11.43
C LEU A 757 -6.54 -3.51 10.58
N LEU A 758 -6.34 -3.02 9.36
CA LEU A 758 -7.39 -2.69 8.40
C LEU A 758 -7.65 -3.84 7.43
N LEU A 759 -8.92 -4.25 7.31
CA LEU A 759 -9.44 -5.14 6.28
C LEU A 759 -10.37 -4.33 5.36
N SER A 760 -9.91 -4.06 4.14
CA SER A 760 -10.57 -3.18 3.15
C SER A 760 -10.07 -3.51 1.75
N ASP A 761 -10.81 -3.07 0.73
CA ASP A 761 -10.36 -3.06 -0.67
C ASP A 761 -9.60 -1.78 -1.05
N GLY A 762 -9.61 -0.74 -0.21
CA GLY A 762 -8.78 0.44 -0.35
C GLY A 762 -9.40 1.66 -1.06
N HIS A 763 -10.70 1.67 -1.36
CA HIS A 763 -11.39 2.80 -2.01
C HIS A 763 -11.69 3.96 -1.03
N ILE A 764 -10.63 4.50 -0.43
CA ILE A 764 -10.69 5.41 0.73
C ILE A 764 -10.98 6.87 0.36
N GLN A 765 -11.99 7.44 1.01
CA GLN A 765 -12.33 8.86 0.91
C GLN A 765 -11.36 9.73 1.74
N ASN A 766 -11.05 10.93 1.24
CA ASN A 766 -10.10 11.88 1.86
C ASN A 766 -8.71 11.26 2.15
N ALA A 767 -8.08 10.65 1.13
CA ALA A 767 -6.78 10.00 1.25
C ALA A 767 -5.68 10.90 1.87
N GLU A 768 -5.60 12.18 1.50
CA GLU A 768 -4.61 13.12 2.06
C GLU A 768 -4.76 13.29 3.57
N LEU A 769 -5.99 13.57 4.04
CA LEU A 769 -6.30 13.69 5.47
C LEU A 769 -6.02 12.37 6.21
N THR A 770 -6.35 11.23 5.60
CA THR A 770 -6.09 9.90 6.14
C THR A 770 -4.59 9.66 6.34
N LEU A 771 -3.77 9.94 5.31
CA LEU A 771 -2.32 9.83 5.35
C LEU A 771 -1.68 10.82 6.34
N LYS A 772 -2.23 12.04 6.47
CA LYS A 772 -1.81 13.03 7.46
C LYS A 772 -2.05 12.53 8.90
N LEU A 773 -3.26 12.09 9.21
CA LEU A 773 -3.64 11.55 10.52
C LEU A 773 -2.77 10.36 10.94
N LEU A 774 -2.34 9.51 9.99
CA LEU A 774 -1.42 8.41 10.26
C LEU A 774 -0.01 8.90 10.58
N ARG A 775 0.55 9.79 9.75
CA ARG A 775 1.90 10.36 9.97
C ARG A 775 2.00 11.11 11.29
N GLU A 776 0.96 11.85 11.67
CA GLU A 776 0.90 12.60 12.93
C GLU A 776 0.87 11.69 14.17
N ASN A 777 0.35 10.46 14.07
CA ASN A 777 0.23 9.53 15.20
C ASN A 777 1.12 8.27 15.10
N ALA A 778 2.05 8.21 14.13
CA ALA A 778 2.93 7.07 13.87
C ALA A 778 3.90 6.71 15.03
N GLN A 779 4.02 7.57 16.05
CA GLN A 779 4.77 7.28 17.28
C GLN A 779 3.98 6.43 18.29
N HIS A 780 2.65 6.43 18.20
CA HIS A 780 1.76 5.75 19.16
C HIS A 780 0.86 4.70 18.51
N SER A 781 0.59 4.80 17.21
CA SER A 781 -0.22 3.83 16.45
C SER A 781 0.54 3.31 15.23
N ARG A 782 0.52 1.98 15.03
CA ARG A 782 0.97 1.34 13.78
C ARG A 782 -0.23 0.88 12.95
N LEU A 783 -0.26 1.16 11.65
CA LEU A 783 -1.31 0.67 10.75
C LEU A 783 -0.80 -0.45 9.85
N PHE A 784 -1.38 -1.64 10.02
CA PHE A 784 -1.24 -2.79 9.14
C PHE A 784 -2.46 -2.85 8.22
N THR A 785 -2.27 -3.20 6.94
CA THR A 785 -3.36 -3.24 5.95
C THR A 785 -3.42 -4.60 5.26
N CYS A 786 -4.62 -5.14 5.12
CA CYS A 786 -4.94 -6.39 4.45
C CYS A 786 -5.87 -6.08 3.29
N GLY A 787 -5.36 -6.15 2.06
CA GLY A 787 -6.09 -5.86 0.84
C GLY A 787 -6.95 -7.02 0.36
N LEU A 788 -8.21 -6.71 0.07
CA LEU A 788 -9.29 -7.65 -0.27
C LEU A 788 -9.97 -7.23 -1.58
N SER A 789 -10.63 -8.15 -2.28
CA SER A 789 -11.17 -8.00 -3.65
C SER A 789 -10.11 -8.06 -4.78
N PRO A 790 -10.42 -8.65 -5.96
CA PRO A 790 -9.61 -8.48 -7.17
C PRO A 790 -9.51 -7.02 -7.63
N THR A 791 -10.49 -6.17 -7.30
CA THR A 791 -10.54 -4.75 -7.68
C THR A 791 -9.81 -3.81 -6.71
N ALA A 792 -9.08 -4.35 -5.72
CA ALA A 792 -8.48 -3.57 -4.64
C ALA A 792 -7.58 -2.43 -5.12
N ASN A 793 -7.70 -1.25 -4.50
CA ASN A 793 -6.71 -0.19 -4.58
C ASN A 793 -5.48 -0.55 -3.72
N ARG A 794 -4.65 -1.44 -4.28
CA ARG A 794 -3.40 -1.92 -3.65
C ARG A 794 -2.42 -0.77 -3.39
N HIS A 795 -2.41 0.25 -4.24
CA HIS A 795 -1.55 1.44 -4.09
C HIS A 795 -1.88 2.19 -2.80
N MET A 796 -3.15 2.56 -2.61
CA MET A 796 -3.63 3.27 -1.42
C MET A 796 -3.35 2.48 -0.14
N LEU A 797 -3.64 1.17 -0.13
CA LEU A 797 -3.42 0.32 1.05
C LEU A 797 -1.93 0.17 1.42
N ARG A 798 -1.02 0.16 0.44
CA ARG A 798 0.44 0.20 0.66
C ARG A 798 0.87 1.55 1.22
N ALA A 799 0.40 2.66 0.62
CA ALA A 799 0.70 4.01 1.07
C ALA A 799 0.21 4.27 2.52
N LEU A 800 -0.96 3.73 2.90
CA LEU A 800 -1.46 3.75 4.27
C LEU A 800 -0.57 2.97 5.25
N ALA A 801 -0.22 1.71 4.94
CA ALA A 801 0.62 0.89 5.81
C ALA A 801 1.98 1.54 6.04
N GLN A 802 2.58 2.08 4.97
CA GLN A 802 3.82 2.83 5.03
C GLN A 802 3.70 4.11 5.88
N ALA A 803 2.65 4.91 5.67
CA ALA A 803 2.41 6.15 6.42
C ALA A 803 2.16 5.90 7.92
N GLY A 804 1.56 4.76 8.26
CA GLY A 804 1.37 4.28 9.63
C GLY A 804 2.45 3.31 10.13
N GLY A 805 3.62 3.19 9.49
CA GLY A 805 4.74 2.37 9.98
C GLY A 805 4.45 0.87 10.19
N GLY A 806 3.47 0.31 9.48
CA GLY A 806 3.12 -1.11 9.49
C GLY A 806 3.51 -1.84 8.19
N ALA A 807 2.76 -2.88 7.85
CA ALA A 807 2.94 -3.70 6.64
C ALA A 807 1.62 -3.93 5.88
N TYR A 808 1.74 -4.02 4.55
CA TYR A 808 0.65 -4.38 3.63
C TYR A 808 0.72 -5.87 3.28
N GLU A 809 -0.44 -6.52 3.17
CA GLU A 809 -0.57 -7.93 2.77
C GLU A 809 -1.81 -8.09 1.86
N PHE A 810 -1.74 -8.94 0.81
CA PHE A 810 -2.85 -9.11 -0.16
C PHE A 810 -3.42 -10.53 -0.19
N PHE A 811 -4.74 -10.63 -0.11
CA PHE A 811 -5.48 -11.89 -0.04
C PHE A 811 -6.26 -12.14 -1.34
N ASP A 812 -5.55 -12.55 -2.39
CA ASP A 812 -6.15 -12.92 -3.67
C ASP A 812 -7.05 -14.15 -3.52
N THR A 813 -8.25 -14.12 -4.10
CA THR A 813 -9.20 -15.24 -4.07
C THR A 813 -8.75 -16.44 -4.91
N LYS A 814 -7.81 -16.25 -5.84
CA LYS A 814 -7.13 -17.33 -6.59
C LYS A 814 -6.12 -18.08 -5.72
N THR A 815 -5.45 -17.39 -4.79
CA THR A 815 -4.36 -17.94 -3.97
C THR A 815 -4.80 -18.26 -2.54
N LYS A 816 -6.06 -18.68 -2.35
CA LYS A 816 -6.69 -18.99 -1.03
C LYS A 816 -5.88 -19.93 -0.13
N HIS A 817 -4.97 -20.72 -0.70
CA HIS A 817 -4.05 -21.60 0.03
C HIS A 817 -3.05 -20.85 0.92
N ASN A 818 -2.50 -19.70 0.48
CA ASN A 818 -1.45 -18.98 1.21
C ASN A 818 -1.98 -18.06 2.33
N TRP A 819 -3.30 -17.93 2.46
CA TRP A 819 -3.94 -17.01 3.41
C TRP A 819 -3.58 -17.30 4.87
N GLN A 820 -3.44 -18.58 5.27
CA GLN A 820 -3.09 -18.94 6.65
C GLN A 820 -1.67 -18.47 7.02
N GLU A 821 -0.71 -18.63 6.09
CA GLU A 821 0.66 -18.16 6.28
C GLU A 821 0.75 -16.64 6.28
N LYS A 822 0.01 -15.95 5.40
CA LYS A 822 -0.11 -14.49 5.39
C LYS A 822 -0.68 -13.93 6.70
N VAL A 823 -1.73 -14.56 7.25
CA VAL A 823 -2.26 -14.19 8.58
C VAL A 823 -1.21 -14.40 9.67
N ALA A 824 -0.52 -15.54 9.70
CA ALA A 824 0.51 -15.81 10.70
C ALA A 824 1.69 -14.82 10.60
N CYS A 825 2.14 -14.50 9.38
CA CYS A 825 3.19 -13.52 9.12
C CYS A 825 2.77 -12.11 9.59
N GLN A 826 1.57 -11.65 9.21
CA GLN A 826 1.05 -10.34 9.60
C GLN A 826 0.86 -10.21 11.12
N VAL A 827 0.39 -11.27 11.80
CA VAL A 827 0.30 -11.33 13.27
C VAL A 827 1.70 -11.31 13.91
N LYS A 828 2.70 -12.02 13.35
CA LYS A 828 4.08 -11.95 13.86
C LYS A 828 4.67 -10.54 13.72
N ARG A 829 4.47 -9.87 12.57
CA ARG A 829 4.87 -8.45 12.37
C ARG A 829 4.21 -7.53 13.41
N MET A 830 2.92 -7.71 13.69
CA MET A 830 2.19 -6.93 14.71
C MET A 830 2.74 -7.16 16.12
N ALA A 831 3.02 -8.40 16.51
CA ALA A 831 3.58 -8.71 17.84
C ALA A 831 5.03 -8.24 18.00
N SER A 832 5.82 -8.26 16.93
CA SER A 832 7.21 -7.79 16.91
C SER A 832 7.33 -6.25 16.99
N PRO A 833 8.45 -5.71 17.49
CA PRO A 833 8.77 -4.30 17.32
C PRO A 833 9.07 -3.96 15.84
N GLY A 834 8.76 -2.73 15.45
CA GLY A 834 8.91 -2.25 14.07
C GLY A 834 9.87 -1.06 13.97
N CYS A 835 10.80 -1.12 13.02
CA CYS A 835 11.65 -0.01 12.60
C CYS A 835 11.02 0.66 11.36
N ASN A 836 10.65 1.93 11.47
CA ASN A 836 9.99 2.70 10.40
C ASN A 836 10.99 3.67 9.69
N SER A 837 10.49 4.48 8.75
CA SER A 837 11.28 5.47 8.00
C SER A 837 12.54 4.89 7.31
N VAL A 838 12.41 3.65 6.82
CA VAL A 838 13.55 2.83 6.37
C VAL A 838 14.06 3.28 5.01
N SER A 839 15.37 3.46 4.87
CA SER A 839 16.02 3.84 3.61
C SER A 839 17.43 3.27 3.49
N VAL A 840 17.91 3.13 2.26
CA VAL A 840 19.27 2.64 1.94
C VAL A 840 20.03 3.73 1.20
N LYS A 841 21.21 4.08 1.73
CA LYS A 841 22.19 4.93 1.05
C LYS A 841 23.30 4.06 0.47
N TRP A 842 23.23 3.83 -0.83
CA TRP A 842 24.30 3.24 -1.64
C TRP A 842 25.50 4.18 -1.74
N GLN A 843 26.70 3.61 -1.87
CA GLN A 843 27.93 4.37 -2.09
C GLN A 843 28.76 3.70 -3.19
N GLN A 844 29.18 4.52 -4.16
CA GLN A 844 29.88 4.12 -5.38
C GLN A 844 31.30 4.69 -5.36
N PHE A 845 32.26 3.96 -5.94
CA PHE A 845 33.66 4.39 -5.97
C PHE A 845 33.89 5.62 -6.87
N SER A 846 33.10 5.79 -7.94
CA SER A 846 33.16 6.96 -8.81
C SER A 846 31.97 7.89 -8.61
N LEU A 847 32.24 9.18 -8.46
CA LEU A 847 31.25 10.27 -8.47
C LEU A 847 30.65 10.52 -9.87
N SER A 848 31.22 9.94 -10.93
CA SER A 848 30.71 10.03 -12.30
C SER A 848 29.88 8.80 -12.72
N ALA A 849 29.56 7.91 -11.79
CA ALA A 849 28.79 6.71 -12.07
C ALA A 849 27.29 7.02 -12.26
N PRO A 850 26.54 6.22 -13.05
CA PRO A 850 25.08 6.30 -13.11
C PRO A 850 24.44 6.16 -11.72
N THR A 851 23.30 6.81 -11.53
CA THR A 851 22.55 6.79 -10.27
C THR A 851 22.07 5.36 -9.94
N PRO A 852 22.14 4.94 -8.66
CA PRO A 852 21.68 3.61 -8.24
C PRO A 852 20.19 3.38 -8.57
N VAL A 853 19.90 2.30 -9.30
CA VAL A 853 18.53 1.86 -9.60
C VAL A 853 18.19 0.73 -8.63
N GLN A 854 17.27 0.97 -7.70
CA GLN A 854 16.95 0.09 -6.57
C GLN A 854 15.52 -0.46 -6.64
N ALA A 855 15.34 -1.72 -6.25
CA ALA A 855 14.05 -2.32 -5.92
C ALA A 855 14.08 -2.96 -4.51
N PRO A 856 13.04 -2.79 -3.67
CA PRO A 856 11.89 -1.90 -3.89
C PRO A 856 12.30 -0.42 -3.82
N LYS A 857 11.62 0.44 -4.58
CA LYS A 857 11.88 1.89 -4.63
C LYS A 857 11.60 2.57 -3.29
N GLN A 858 10.64 2.04 -2.55
CA GLN A 858 10.28 2.44 -1.19
C GLN A 858 10.36 1.22 -0.27
N ILE A 859 11.11 1.34 0.82
CA ILE A 859 11.26 0.25 1.80
C ILE A 859 10.18 0.46 2.88
N HIS A 860 9.46 -0.62 3.22
CA HIS A 860 8.44 -0.63 4.27
C HIS A 860 9.08 -0.73 5.67
N ALA A 861 8.28 -0.74 6.73
CA ALA A 861 8.82 -0.98 8.07
C ALA A 861 9.46 -2.37 8.18
N LEU A 862 10.60 -2.45 8.88
CA LEU A 862 11.27 -3.72 9.19
C LEU A 862 10.75 -4.26 10.53
N PHE A 863 10.65 -5.58 10.65
CA PHE A 863 10.10 -6.29 11.80
C PHE A 863 11.03 -7.43 12.21
N SER A 864 11.08 -7.77 13.51
CA SER A 864 11.91 -8.89 13.99
C SER A 864 11.52 -10.20 13.30
N ASP A 865 12.51 -11.05 13.00
CA ASP A 865 12.36 -12.30 12.24
C ASP A 865 11.72 -12.16 10.84
N CYS A 866 11.60 -10.95 10.30
CA CYS A 866 11.08 -10.71 8.96
C CYS A 866 12.22 -10.28 8.04
N HIS A 867 12.60 -11.13 7.09
CA HIS A 867 13.67 -10.79 6.16
C HIS A 867 13.20 -9.72 5.16
N THR A 868 14.13 -8.87 4.72
CA THR A 868 13.90 -7.87 3.68
C THR A 868 15.11 -7.86 2.76
N LEU A 869 14.85 -8.07 1.48
CA LEU A 869 15.84 -8.05 0.41
C LEU A 869 15.72 -6.72 -0.35
N VAL A 870 16.85 -6.04 -0.54
CA VAL A 870 16.93 -4.80 -1.32
C VAL A 870 17.97 -4.99 -2.41
N TYR A 871 17.51 -4.96 -3.66
CA TYR A 871 18.35 -5.13 -4.85
C TYR A 871 18.67 -3.79 -5.49
N GLY A 872 19.74 -3.74 -6.27
CA GLY A 872 19.93 -2.65 -7.21
C GLY A 872 21.04 -2.84 -8.21
N PHE A 873 20.91 -2.18 -9.36
CA PHE A 873 22.03 -1.96 -10.27
C PHE A 873 22.81 -0.74 -9.77
N VAL A 874 24.03 -1.00 -9.28
CA VAL A 874 24.85 -0.01 -8.57
C VAL A 874 26.30 -0.06 -9.09
N PRO A 875 26.60 0.63 -10.20
CA PRO A 875 27.93 0.62 -10.79
C PRO A 875 29.03 1.02 -9.80
N HIS A 876 30.06 0.19 -9.70
CA HIS A 876 31.19 0.33 -8.77
C HIS A 876 30.80 0.45 -7.29
N CYS A 877 29.78 -0.29 -6.84
CA CYS A 877 29.36 -0.34 -5.43
C CYS A 877 30.50 -0.77 -4.49
N THR A 878 30.64 -0.06 -3.36
CA THR A 878 31.62 -0.37 -2.30
C THR A 878 30.96 -0.71 -0.97
N GLN A 879 29.97 0.09 -0.56
CA GLN A 879 29.23 -0.07 0.69
C GLN A 879 27.81 0.48 0.57
N ALA A 880 26.91 -0.04 1.40
CA ALA A 880 25.57 0.47 1.59
C ALA A 880 25.33 0.78 3.08
N THR A 881 24.46 1.75 3.35
CA THR A 881 24.08 2.12 4.73
C THR A 881 22.57 2.11 4.85
N LEU A 882 22.04 1.22 5.67
CA LEU A 882 20.66 1.23 6.13
C LEU A 882 20.49 2.35 7.15
N LEU A 883 19.39 3.09 7.01
CA LEU A 883 18.90 4.10 7.95
C LEU A 883 17.44 3.77 8.28
N GLY A 884 17.02 4.00 9.52
CA GLY A 884 15.63 3.83 9.96
C GLY A 884 15.41 4.36 11.37
N ASN A 885 14.19 4.26 11.89
CA ASN A 885 13.80 4.73 13.21
C ASN A 885 13.12 3.60 14.00
N LEU A 886 13.77 3.14 15.07
CA LEU A 886 13.26 2.13 15.99
C LEU A 886 12.81 2.81 17.29
N SER A 887 11.49 2.91 17.50
CA SER A 887 10.88 3.48 18.72
C SER A 887 11.41 4.88 19.12
N GLY A 888 11.76 5.73 18.15
CA GLY A 888 12.29 7.07 18.36
C GLY A 888 13.82 7.18 18.32
N GLN A 889 14.55 6.08 18.13
CA GLN A 889 16.00 6.05 18.01
C GLN A 889 16.43 5.82 16.56
N GLU A 890 17.43 6.57 16.06
CA GLU A 890 17.99 6.35 14.73
C GLU A 890 18.78 5.04 14.67
N LEU A 891 18.28 4.08 13.91
CA LEU A 891 19.01 2.87 13.53
C LEU A 891 19.88 3.17 12.31
N LYS A 892 21.18 2.92 12.42
CA LYS A 892 22.15 3.12 11.33
C LYS A 892 23.12 1.96 11.24
N THR A 893 23.02 1.20 10.15
CA THR A 893 23.79 -0.04 9.97
C THR A 893 24.46 -0.04 8.60
N MET A 894 25.77 -0.25 8.57
CA MET A 894 26.58 -0.19 7.34
C MET A 894 27.12 -1.57 6.98
N VAL A 895 27.06 -1.91 5.69
CA VAL A 895 27.56 -3.15 5.13
C VAL A 895 28.45 -2.86 3.92
N SER A 896 29.52 -3.62 3.76
CA SER A 896 30.50 -3.50 2.69
C SER A 896 30.87 -4.88 2.16
N THR A 897 31.33 -4.96 0.91
CA THR A 897 31.84 -6.22 0.34
C THR A 897 33.22 -6.01 -0.25
N SER A 898 34.15 -6.94 -0.04
CA SER A 898 35.48 -6.88 -0.63
C SER A 898 35.46 -7.34 -2.09
N GLU A 899 36.42 -6.87 -2.90
CA GLU A 899 36.55 -7.31 -4.30
C GLU A 899 36.75 -8.83 -4.46
N LEU A 900 37.22 -9.53 -3.41
CA LEU A 900 37.37 -10.98 -3.36
C LEU A 900 36.05 -11.73 -3.11
N GLN A 901 35.04 -11.05 -2.55
CA GLN A 901 33.70 -11.60 -2.32
C GLN A 901 32.72 -11.32 -3.47
N LYS A 902 33.12 -10.48 -4.45
CA LYS A 902 32.28 -10.17 -5.61
C LYS A 902 32.22 -11.36 -6.56
N THR A 903 31.03 -11.89 -6.78
CA THR A 903 30.78 -12.99 -7.72
C THR A 903 30.85 -12.49 -9.16
N ARG A 904 30.97 -13.40 -10.14
CA ARG A 904 30.87 -13.08 -11.58
C ARG A 904 29.81 -13.98 -12.21
N GLY A 905 28.83 -13.39 -12.87
CA GLY A 905 27.67 -14.12 -13.39
C GLY A 905 26.51 -13.20 -13.75
N THR A 906 25.33 -13.79 -13.95
CA THR A 906 24.07 -13.07 -14.25
C THR A 906 22.93 -13.50 -13.33
N PHE A 907 23.21 -14.24 -12.26
CA PHE A 907 22.21 -14.77 -11.34
C PHE A 907 21.57 -13.65 -10.50
N LEU A 908 22.40 -12.82 -9.89
CA LEU A 908 21.94 -11.67 -9.11
C LEU A 908 21.44 -10.54 -10.02
N HIS A 909 21.96 -10.42 -11.24
CA HIS A 909 21.41 -9.51 -12.25
C HIS A 909 19.97 -9.87 -12.61
N LYS A 910 19.68 -11.16 -12.84
CA LYS A 910 18.32 -11.63 -13.12
C LYS A 910 17.35 -11.39 -11.95
N LEU A 911 17.79 -11.62 -10.71
CA LEU A 911 16.98 -11.31 -9.53
C LEU A 911 16.77 -9.80 -9.35
N THR A 912 17.80 -8.98 -9.58
CA THR A 912 17.70 -7.50 -9.54
C THR A 912 16.70 -6.99 -10.58
N ALA A 913 16.74 -7.54 -11.79
CA ALA A 913 15.77 -7.22 -12.84
C ALA A 913 14.35 -7.71 -12.50
N ARG A 914 14.15 -8.93 -11.97
CA ARG A 914 12.83 -9.38 -11.48
C ARG A 914 12.32 -8.50 -10.35
N ALA A 915 13.18 -8.06 -9.42
CA ALA A 915 12.79 -7.17 -8.34
C ALA A 915 12.30 -5.81 -8.86
N LEU A 916 12.96 -5.24 -9.88
CA LEU A 916 12.51 -4.01 -10.56
C LEU A 916 11.20 -4.20 -11.35
N ILE A 917 11.03 -5.36 -11.99
CA ILE A 917 9.77 -5.74 -12.65
C ILE A 917 8.64 -5.88 -11.62
N ARG A 918 8.89 -6.55 -10.48
CA ARG A 918 7.94 -6.70 -9.36
C ARG A 918 7.58 -5.35 -8.71
N ASP A 919 8.55 -4.43 -8.60
CA ASP A 919 8.32 -3.08 -8.06
C ASP A 919 7.59 -2.15 -9.06
N PHE A 920 7.58 -2.48 -10.36
CA PHE A 920 6.65 -1.89 -11.34
C PHE A 920 5.26 -2.53 -11.26
N GLU A 921 5.18 -3.85 -11.22
CA GLU A 921 3.93 -4.63 -11.22
C GLU A 921 3.10 -4.39 -9.94
N ASP A 922 3.75 -4.40 -8.77
CA ASP A 922 3.11 -4.36 -7.45
C ASP A 922 3.83 -3.43 -6.45
N GLY A 923 4.79 -2.59 -6.86
CA GLY A 923 5.45 -1.62 -5.98
C GLY A 923 4.72 -0.27 -5.86
N ASN A 924 5.36 0.69 -5.20
CA ASN A 924 4.85 2.06 -5.06
C ASN A 924 5.82 3.09 -5.67
N LEU A 925 5.51 3.53 -6.90
CA LEU A 925 6.35 4.45 -7.70
C LEU A 925 6.12 5.94 -7.37
N HIS A 926 5.01 6.30 -6.73
CA HIS A 926 4.72 7.67 -6.32
C HIS A 926 3.61 7.75 -5.26
N THR A 927 3.64 8.75 -4.38
CA THR A 927 2.62 8.90 -3.31
C THR A 927 1.24 9.32 -3.81
N ASP A 928 1.17 9.93 -4.99
CA ASP A 928 -0.09 10.20 -5.69
C ASP A 928 -0.40 9.09 -6.72
N GLU A 929 -1.68 8.76 -6.88
CA GLU A 929 -2.18 7.66 -7.73
C GLU A 929 -2.07 7.97 -9.24
N ALA A 930 -2.42 9.18 -9.68
CA ALA A 930 -2.38 9.54 -11.10
C ALA A 930 -0.93 9.62 -11.60
N GLU A 931 -0.03 10.18 -10.81
CA GLU A 931 1.42 10.16 -11.07
C GLU A 931 2.06 8.77 -10.87
N HIS A 932 1.44 7.86 -10.11
CA HIS A 932 1.87 6.46 -10.05
C HIS A 932 1.58 5.71 -11.35
N GLU A 933 0.37 5.84 -11.89
CA GLU A 933 0.01 5.26 -13.20
C GLU A 933 0.74 5.96 -14.37
N GLY A 934 0.94 7.28 -14.30
CA GLY A 934 1.77 8.02 -15.27
C GLY A 934 3.21 7.46 -15.34
N LYS A 935 3.84 7.17 -14.19
CA LYS A 935 5.17 6.52 -14.15
C LYS A 935 5.14 5.07 -14.62
N LYS A 936 4.03 4.34 -14.48
CA LYS A 936 3.89 3.02 -15.11
C LYS A 936 3.84 3.13 -16.64
N ALA A 937 3.15 4.12 -17.18
CA ALA A 937 3.15 4.35 -18.63
C ALA A 937 4.57 4.66 -19.15
N GLU A 938 5.31 5.55 -18.48
CA GLU A 938 6.70 5.90 -18.81
C GLU A 938 7.67 4.72 -18.70
N LEU A 939 7.57 3.91 -17.63
CA LEU A 939 8.49 2.80 -17.38
C LEU A 939 8.14 1.51 -18.15
N LYS A 940 6.94 1.39 -18.77
CA LYS A 940 6.49 0.17 -19.46
C LYS A 940 7.51 -0.31 -20.50
N SER A 941 8.05 0.60 -21.32
CA SER A 941 9.04 0.27 -22.36
C SER A 941 10.37 -0.19 -21.77
N TYR A 942 10.88 0.51 -20.75
CA TYR A 942 12.07 0.10 -20.00
C TYR A 942 11.92 -1.28 -19.37
N ILE A 943 10.75 -1.58 -18.80
CA ILE A 943 10.44 -2.88 -18.20
C ILE A 943 10.39 -4.00 -19.25
N ILE A 944 9.81 -3.77 -20.43
CA ILE A 944 9.82 -4.74 -21.54
C ILE A 944 11.25 -5.02 -22.01
N GLU A 945 12.08 -3.99 -22.21
CA GLU A 945 13.48 -4.18 -22.60
C GLU A 945 14.32 -4.85 -21.50
N LEU A 946 14.08 -4.54 -20.22
CA LEU A 946 14.73 -5.20 -19.09
C LEU A 946 14.34 -6.70 -19.00
N SER A 947 13.08 -7.02 -19.26
CA SER A 947 12.58 -8.40 -19.39
C SER A 947 13.29 -9.14 -20.53
N LYS A 948 13.45 -8.50 -21.69
CA LYS A 948 14.16 -9.08 -22.85
C LYS A 948 15.66 -9.25 -22.58
N GLU A 949 16.34 -8.24 -22.04
CA GLU A 949 17.79 -8.24 -21.77
C GLU A 949 18.21 -9.40 -20.85
N PHE A 950 17.48 -9.60 -19.76
CA PHE A 950 17.77 -10.65 -18.78
C PHE A 950 17.02 -11.96 -19.06
N SER A 951 16.26 -12.02 -20.16
CA SER A 951 15.38 -13.12 -20.54
C SER A 951 14.46 -13.55 -19.39
N ILE A 952 13.77 -12.59 -18.77
CA ILE A 952 12.81 -12.78 -17.68
C ILE A 952 11.39 -12.69 -18.24
N LEU A 953 10.52 -13.58 -17.78
CA LEU A 953 9.09 -13.55 -18.10
C LEU A 953 8.36 -12.59 -17.13
N SER A 954 7.41 -11.81 -17.63
CA SER A 954 6.66 -10.77 -16.91
C SER A 954 5.23 -10.65 -17.43
N GLN A 955 4.40 -9.79 -16.85
CA GLN A 955 3.03 -9.57 -17.36
C GLN A 955 2.96 -9.16 -18.85
N PHE A 956 4.02 -8.50 -19.36
CA PHE A 956 4.09 -7.98 -20.75
C PHE A 956 4.90 -8.85 -21.72
N THR A 957 5.62 -9.88 -21.27
CA THR A 957 6.55 -10.64 -22.12
C THR A 957 6.48 -12.14 -21.90
N SER A 958 6.65 -12.90 -22.97
CA SER A 958 6.51 -14.36 -23.00
C SER A 958 7.72 -15.00 -23.70
N PHE A 959 8.06 -16.25 -23.35
CA PHE A 959 9.00 -17.02 -24.17
C PHE A 959 8.27 -17.62 -25.38
N VAL A 960 8.81 -17.45 -26.58
CA VAL A 960 8.40 -18.23 -27.76
C VAL A 960 9.60 -18.94 -28.37
N ALA A 961 9.40 -20.20 -28.75
CA ALA A 961 10.39 -21.05 -29.41
C ALA A 961 9.70 -21.80 -30.56
N ILE A 962 10.35 -21.89 -31.73
CA ILE A 962 9.79 -22.51 -32.93
C ILE A 962 10.76 -23.60 -33.43
N GLU A 963 10.23 -24.80 -33.63
CA GLU A 963 10.92 -25.88 -34.32
C GLU A 963 10.48 -25.89 -35.79
N GLU A 964 11.23 -25.19 -36.65
CA GLU A 964 10.98 -25.22 -38.09
C GLU A 964 11.09 -26.65 -38.63
N ARG A 965 10.09 -27.02 -39.44
CA ARG A 965 9.98 -28.32 -40.10
C ARG A 965 9.82 -28.08 -41.59
N VAL A 966 10.74 -28.61 -42.39
CA VAL A 966 10.63 -28.62 -43.84
C VAL A 966 9.51 -29.59 -44.21
N CYS A 967 8.51 -29.13 -44.97
CA CYS A 967 7.54 -30.02 -45.59
C CYS A 967 8.28 -30.92 -46.57
N ALA A 968 8.36 -32.22 -46.27
CA ALA A 968 8.83 -33.22 -47.23
C ALA A 968 7.76 -33.35 -48.33
N ALA A 969 7.95 -32.61 -49.42
CA ALA A 969 7.32 -32.96 -50.68
C ALA A 969 7.78 -34.38 -51.05
N TYR A 970 6.83 -35.25 -51.38
CA TYR A 970 7.17 -36.54 -51.98
C TYR A 970 7.64 -36.29 -53.41
N ASP A 971 8.93 -36.52 -53.67
CA ASP A 971 9.45 -36.70 -55.03
C ASP A 971 8.90 -38.03 -55.57
N ASP A 972 7.69 -37.96 -56.14
CA ASP A 972 7.00 -39.14 -56.68
C ASP A 972 7.62 -39.55 -58.02
N ILE A 973 7.97 -40.83 -58.17
CA ILE A 973 8.84 -41.30 -59.26
C ILE A 973 8.02 -41.50 -60.53
N SER A 974 8.05 -40.51 -61.42
CA SER A 974 7.42 -40.58 -62.75
C SER A 974 8.16 -41.57 -63.66
N TYR A 975 7.53 -42.72 -63.93
CA TYR A 975 7.83 -43.57 -65.09
C TYR A 975 6.93 -43.19 -66.28
N ASP A 976 7.40 -43.44 -67.51
CA ASP A 976 6.72 -43.10 -68.77
C ASP A 976 5.28 -43.65 -68.88
N GLY A 977 4.40 -42.88 -69.54
CA GLY A 977 3.02 -43.29 -69.81
C GLY A 977 2.18 -42.23 -70.56
N ASP A 978 2.37 -42.12 -71.88
CA ASP A 978 1.63 -41.20 -72.76
C ASP A 978 0.11 -41.50 -72.93
N LEU A 979 -0.57 -40.53 -73.55
CA LEU A 979 -1.82 -40.58 -74.34
C LEU A 979 -3.20 -40.19 -73.73
N TYR A 980 -3.65 -38.99 -74.14
CA TYR A 980 -5.03 -38.57 -74.53
C TYR A 980 -6.20 -38.59 -73.52
N GLY A 981 -6.92 -37.45 -73.41
CA GLY A 981 -8.29 -37.41 -72.90
C GLY A 981 -8.84 -35.99 -72.61
N ASN A 982 -9.56 -35.37 -73.55
CA ASN A 982 -10.18 -34.05 -73.37
C ASN A 982 -11.41 -34.09 -72.45
N ALA A 983 -11.54 -33.12 -71.53
CA ALA A 983 -12.83 -32.53 -71.14
C ALA A 983 -12.63 -31.10 -70.58
N MET A 984 -13.55 -30.19 -70.90
CA MET A 984 -13.63 -28.84 -70.29
C MET A 984 -14.54 -28.87 -69.05
N ILE A 985 -14.46 -27.83 -68.21
CA ILE A 985 -15.58 -26.89 -68.00
C ILE A 985 -15.10 -25.63 -67.28
N GLU A 986 -15.66 -24.48 -67.66
CA GLU A 986 -15.40 -23.16 -67.08
C GLU A 986 -16.35 -22.90 -65.90
N SER A 987 -15.99 -21.99 -64.98
CA SER A 987 -16.96 -21.03 -64.43
C SER A 987 -16.25 -19.86 -63.73
N ALA A 988 -16.67 -18.64 -64.05
CA ALA A 988 -16.53 -17.47 -63.16
C ALA A 988 -17.68 -17.52 -62.10
N MET A 989 -17.96 -16.56 -61.21
CA MET A 989 -18.23 -15.13 -61.43
C MET A 989 -18.40 -14.37 -60.09
N LEU A 990 -17.98 -13.10 -60.08
CA LEU A 990 -18.56 -11.95 -59.34
C LEU A 990 -18.65 -12.01 -57.78
N CYS A 991 -18.80 -10.90 -57.05
CA CYS A 991 -19.13 -9.51 -57.47
C CYS A 991 -18.08 -8.46 -57.09
N ASP A 992 -18.01 -7.44 -57.93
CA ASP A 992 -17.44 -6.10 -57.74
C ASP A 992 -18.41 -5.21 -56.89
N ALA A 993 -18.25 -3.89 -56.66
CA ALA A 993 -17.37 -2.87 -57.24
C ALA A 993 -17.18 -1.65 -56.27
N ASP A 994 -16.20 -0.77 -56.54
CA ASP A 994 -16.42 0.65 -56.93
C ASP A 994 -15.12 1.51 -56.91
N GLU A 995 -14.46 1.56 -58.09
CA GLU A 995 -13.96 2.75 -58.84
C GLU A 995 -12.90 3.78 -58.33
N GLU A 996 -11.79 3.85 -59.10
CA GLU A 996 -11.20 5.04 -59.80
C GLU A 996 -10.45 6.20 -59.06
N GLU A 997 -9.40 6.85 -59.64
CA GLU A 997 -8.43 6.46 -60.70
C GLU A 997 -7.12 7.33 -60.74
N ASP A 998 -6.06 6.76 -61.34
CA ASP A 998 -4.98 7.33 -62.19
C ASP A 998 -3.88 8.33 -61.69
N ALA A 999 -2.87 8.52 -62.56
CA ALA A 999 -1.79 9.54 -62.65
C ALA A 999 -0.32 9.12 -62.35
N SER A 1000 0.20 8.25 -63.21
CA SER A 1000 1.62 7.86 -63.45
C SER A 1000 2.79 8.85 -63.23
N ARG A 1001 4.01 8.32 -62.96
CA ARG A 1001 5.26 8.55 -63.77
C ARG A 1001 6.50 7.74 -63.36
N ASP A 1002 7.44 7.59 -64.29
CA ASP A 1002 8.59 6.66 -64.31
C ASP A 1002 9.91 7.19 -63.69
N PHE A 1003 10.82 6.29 -63.21
CA PHE A 1003 12.15 6.00 -63.83
C PHE A 1003 13.12 5.12 -62.97
N MET A 1004 13.23 3.82 -63.31
CA MET A 1004 14.52 3.09 -63.55
C MET A 1004 15.56 2.86 -62.37
N PRO A 1005 16.75 2.20 -62.54
CA PRO A 1005 17.03 0.93 -61.81
C PRO A 1005 18.39 0.85 -61.03
N PRO A 1006 18.72 -0.27 -60.34
CA PRO A 1006 19.88 -0.39 -59.42
C PRO A 1006 21.11 -1.16 -59.98
N PRO A 1007 22.26 -1.16 -59.26
CA PRO A 1007 23.29 -2.20 -59.45
C PRO A 1007 23.99 -2.77 -58.18
N LYS A 1008 23.86 -4.10 -58.01
CA LYS A 1008 24.93 -5.12 -57.80
C LYS A 1008 26.13 -4.88 -56.84
N ILE A 1009 26.16 -5.71 -55.78
CA ILE A 1009 27.20 -6.70 -55.37
C ILE A 1009 28.66 -6.53 -55.88
N ALA A 1010 29.64 -6.65 -54.97
CA ALA A 1010 31.05 -6.98 -55.25
C ALA A 1010 31.63 -8.00 -54.22
N TYR A 1011 32.86 -8.50 -54.42
CA TYR A 1011 33.39 -9.75 -53.85
C TYR A 1011 34.51 -9.59 -52.77
N CYS A 1012 34.86 -10.71 -52.12
CA CYS A 1012 35.97 -10.90 -51.15
C CYS A 1012 37.38 -10.74 -51.80
N PRO A 1013 38.51 -10.59 -51.06
CA PRO A 1013 39.25 -11.80 -50.62
C PRO A 1013 40.25 -11.72 -49.40
N THR A 1014 40.53 -12.88 -48.80
CA THR A 1014 41.83 -13.40 -48.24
C THR A 1014 42.68 -12.70 -47.14
N SER A 1015 43.31 -13.53 -46.28
CA SER A 1015 44.44 -13.22 -45.39
C SER A 1015 45.82 -13.42 -46.08
N PRO A 1016 46.98 -12.98 -45.50
CA PRO A 1016 47.82 -13.91 -44.72
C PRO A 1016 48.88 -13.34 -43.71
N SER A 1017 49.48 -14.24 -42.92
CA SER A 1017 50.90 -14.28 -42.48
C SER A 1017 51.48 -13.39 -41.33
N VAL A 1018 52.70 -13.74 -40.90
CA VAL A 1018 53.42 -13.34 -39.66
C VAL A 1018 54.91 -13.06 -39.95
N PRO A 1019 55.59 -12.15 -39.22
CA PRO A 1019 57.04 -12.22 -38.99
C PRO A 1019 57.45 -12.18 -37.49
N GLN A 1020 58.76 -12.29 -37.19
CA GLN A 1020 59.31 -12.71 -35.87
C GLN A 1020 60.42 -11.78 -35.32
N LEU A 1021 60.69 -11.86 -33.99
CA LEU A 1021 62.00 -11.67 -33.29
C LEU A 1021 62.71 -10.27 -33.43
N GLN A 1022 63.65 -9.81 -32.58
CA GLN A 1022 64.48 -10.40 -31.51
C GLN A 1022 65.11 -9.32 -30.57
N SER A 1023 65.78 -9.76 -29.49
CA SER A 1023 66.90 -9.08 -28.76
C SER A 1023 66.60 -7.86 -27.85
N LEU A 1024 67.32 -7.59 -26.73
CA LEU A 1024 68.36 -8.35 -25.98
C LEU A 1024 68.41 -7.96 -24.47
N THR A 1025 69.16 -8.73 -23.68
CA THR A 1025 69.23 -8.84 -22.20
C THR A 1025 70.03 -7.78 -21.41
N ILE A 1026 69.84 -7.72 -20.08
CA ILE A 1026 70.91 -7.92 -19.06
C ILE A 1026 70.31 -8.37 -17.69
N LEU A 1027 71.15 -8.88 -16.77
CA LEU A 1027 70.77 -9.79 -15.65
C LEU A 1027 70.52 -9.14 -14.28
N SER A 1028 69.74 -9.82 -13.41
CA SER A 1028 70.05 -9.98 -11.97
C SER A 1028 69.37 -11.21 -11.32
N ALA A 1029 69.93 -11.70 -10.21
CA ALA A 1029 69.74 -13.01 -9.54
C ALA A 1029 68.33 -13.39 -9.01
N PRO A 1030 68.07 -14.69 -8.72
CA PRO A 1030 66.83 -15.17 -8.08
C PRO A 1030 66.87 -15.12 -6.54
N PRO A 1031 65.71 -14.97 -5.86
CA PRO A 1031 65.57 -15.14 -4.40
C PRO A 1031 65.48 -16.62 -3.96
N PRO A 1032 65.73 -16.94 -2.67
CA PRO A 1032 65.86 -18.31 -2.17
C PRO A 1032 64.52 -19.02 -1.84
N PRO A 1033 64.52 -20.37 -1.71
CA PRO A 1033 63.35 -21.12 -1.27
C PRO A 1033 63.05 -20.93 0.23
N CYS A 1034 61.76 -20.92 0.59
CA CYS A 1034 61.31 -20.82 1.97
C CYS A 1034 61.56 -22.12 2.79
N PRO A 1035 61.82 -22.03 4.10
CA PRO A 1035 62.05 -23.19 4.97
C PRO A 1035 60.73 -23.92 5.35
N PRO A 1036 60.82 -25.21 5.74
CA PRO A 1036 59.67 -25.98 6.22
C PRO A 1036 59.25 -25.62 7.66
N PRO A 1037 58.01 -25.92 8.08
CA PRO A 1037 57.51 -25.64 9.42
C PRO A 1037 58.10 -26.58 10.51
N PRO A 1038 58.17 -26.13 11.78
CA PRO A 1038 58.70 -26.91 12.90
C PRO A 1038 57.69 -27.95 13.47
N PRO A 1039 58.17 -29.01 14.16
CA PRO A 1039 57.35 -30.07 14.74
C PRO A 1039 56.79 -29.74 16.15
N PRO A 1040 55.74 -30.45 16.63
CA PRO A 1040 55.13 -30.23 17.94
C PRO A 1040 55.83 -31.00 19.09
N PRO A 1041 55.95 -30.41 20.30
CA PRO A 1041 56.35 -31.12 21.53
C PRO A 1041 55.13 -31.69 22.32
N PRO A 1042 55.35 -32.68 23.23
CA PRO A 1042 54.27 -33.45 23.88
C PRO A 1042 53.85 -32.97 25.30
N PRO A 1043 52.76 -33.52 25.89
CA PRO A 1043 52.20 -33.08 27.17
C PRO A 1043 52.61 -33.92 28.42
N THR A 1044 52.22 -33.42 29.61
CA THR A 1044 51.78 -34.11 30.88
C THR A 1044 52.50 -33.84 32.23
N LEU A 1045 51.78 -33.11 33.12
CA LEU A 1045 51.41 -33.48 34.52
C LEU A 1045 52.55 -33.75 35.58
N PRO A 1046 52.34 -34.27 36.82
CA PRO A 1046 51.12 -34.63 37.60
C PRO A 1046 51.10 -34.33 39.15
N ILE A 1047 50.06 -34.90 39.82
CA ILE A 1047 49.93 -35.51 41.18
C ILE A 1047 49.45 -34.73 42.44
N LEU A 1048 48.60 -35.48 43.19
CA LEU A 1048 48.24 -35.50 44.64
C LEU A 1048 46.98 -34.72 45.05
N TYR A 1049 46.04 -35.27 45.84
CA TYR A 1049 45.91 -36.53 46.62
C TYR A 1049 44.56 -37.24 46.25
N SER A 1050 44.08 -38.42 46.69
CA SER A 1050 44.46 -39.59 47.56
C SER A 1050 43.36 -40.68 47.38
N PHE A 1051 43.44 -41.98 47.72
CA PHE A 1051 44.47 -42.89 48.24
C PHE A 1051 44.03 -44.38 48.05
N ASN A 1052 45.01 -45.30 48.09
CA ASN A 1052 45.04 -46.68 48.66
C ASN A 1052 43.93 -47.75 48.40
N SER A 1053 44.27 -49.05 48.30
CA SER A 1053 45.58 -49.71 48.13
C SER A 1053 45.50 -51.21 47.75
N ALA A 1054 46.36 -51.62 46.81
CA ALA A 1054 47.03 -52.92 46.66
C ALA A 1054 46.28 -54.24 47.02
N HIS A 1055 45.85 -55.00 45.99
CA HIS A 1055 45.72 -56.47 46.02
C HIS A 1055 45.86 -57.08 44.59
N SER A 1056 46.05 -58.40 44.54
CA SER A 1056 46.08 -59.34 43.39
C SER A 1056 44.77 -59.42 42.57
N SER A 1057 44.64 -59.97 41.34
CA SER A 1057 45.55 -60.47 40.26
C SER A 1057 44.68 -60.94 39.05
N SER A 1058 45.29 -61.29 37.88
CA SER A 1058 44.64 -61.87 36.65
C SER A 1058 43.62 -60.95 35.92
N VAL A 1059 43.43 -60.89 34.58
CA VAL A 1059 43.49 -61.83 33.41
C VAL A 1059 42.21 -62.70 33.27
N PRO A 1060 41.49 -62.78 32.12
CA PRO A 1060 41.47 -61.95 30.90
C PRO A 1060 40.13 -61.18 30.56
N PRO A 1061 39.23 -61.54 29.59
CA PRO A 1061 38.90 -60.61 28.48
C PRO A 1061 37.39 -60.40 28.14
N CYS A 1062 37.10 -59.64 27.07
CA CYS A 1062 35.89 -59.79 26.22
C CYS A 1062 35.85 -61.23 25.61
N PRO A 1063 34.71 -61.84 25.16
CA PRO A 1063 33.83 -61.25 24.10
C PRO A 1063 32.40 -61.87 23.92
N VAL A 1064 31.77 -61.57 22.76
CA VAL A 1064 30.71 -62.35 22.01
C VAL A 1064 29.26 -62.42 22.54
N SER A 1065 28.30 -62.38 21.60
CA SER A 1065 26.82 -62.50 21.72
C SER A 1065 26.31 -63.93 21.96
N PRO A 1066 25.00 -64.15 22.25
CA PRO A 1066 24.11 -64.75 21.23
C PRO A 1066 22.61 -64.37 21.30
N LEU A 1067 21.80 -65.03 20.44
CA LEU A 1067 20.33 -65.01 20.30
C LEU A 1067 19.66 -66.14 21.17
N PRO A 1068 18.37 -66.54 20.95
CA PRO A 1068 17.09 -65.92 21.30
C PRO A 1068 16.23 -66.89 22.20
N PRO A 1069 14.95 -67.21 21.89
CA PRO A 1069 13.64 -66.52 22.07
C PRO A 1069 12.91 -67.11 23.34
N PRO A 1070 11.59 -67.45 23.41
CA PRO A 1070 10.33 -67.00 22.75
C PRO A 1070 9.16 -66.67 23.72
N TYR A 1071 8.08 -65.99 23.25
CA TYR A 1071 6.72 -66.57 23.07
C TYR A 1071 5.60 -65.55 22.74
N LEU A 1072 4.63 -66.05 21.97
CA LEU A 1072 3.30 -65.51 21.59
C LEU A 1072 2.23 -65.90 22.66
N PRO A 1073 0.93 -65.45 22.65
CA PRO A 1073 0.07 -65.38 21.45
C PRO A 1073 -1.07 -64.32 21.33
N THR A 1074 -1.57 -64.20 20.09
CA THR A 1074 -2.93 -63.86 19.55
C THR A 1074 -4.06 -63.47 20.52
N GLY A 1075 -4.99 -62.55 20.22
CA GLY A 1075 -5.85 -62.37 19.02
C GLY A 1075 -7.33 -62.25 19.49
N LEU A 1076 -8.39 -61.95 18.72
CA LEU A 1076 -8.63 -61.69 17.28
C LEU A 1076 -10.04 -61.01 17.12
N ILE A 1077 -10.30 -60.24 16.05
CA ILE A 1077 -11.50 -60.26 15.15
C ILE A 1077 -12.94 -60.48 15.76
N CYS A 1078 -14.04 -59.75 15.45
CA CYS A 1078 -14.35 -58.76 14.38
C CYS A 1078 -15.73 -58.04 14.53
N GLN A 1079 -16.04 -57.18 13.53
CA GLN A 1079 -17.36 -56.92 12.89
C GLN A 1079 -18.45 -56.00 13.50
N THR A 1080 -18.65 -54.88 12.76
CA THR A 1080 -19.86 -54.06 12.52
C THR A 1080 -20.89 -54.80 11.61
N PRO A 1081 -22.04 -54.23 11.11
CA PRO A 1081 -22.76 -52.94 11.30
C PRO A 1081 -24.27 -53.20 11.69
N PRO A 1082 -25.34 -52.42 11.39
CA PRO A 1082 -25.51 -51.08 10.77
C PRO A 1082 -26.54 -50.08 11.42
N LEU A 1083 -26.68 -48.94 10.74
CA LEU A 1083 -27.64 -47.80 10.82
C LEU A 1083 -29.15 -48.21 10.69
N PRO A 1084 -30.20 -47.33 10.88
CA PRO A 1084 -30.23 -45.87 10.55
C PRO A 1084 -31.16 -44.88 11.31
N MET A 1085 -31.01 -43.57 10.96
CA MET A 1085 -32.03 -42.49 10.78
C MET A 1085 -33.15 -42.21 11.83
N ALA A 1086 -33.25 -40.94 12.31
CA ALA A 1086 -34.44 -40.04 12.20
C ALA A 1086 -34.28 -38.68 12.93
N PHE A 1087 -35.14 -37.70 12.59
CA PHE A 1087 -35.26 -36.34 13.18
C PHE A 1087 -36.16 -36.31 14.43
N PHE A 1088 -35.99 -35.30 15.32
CA PHE A 1088 -36.96 -34.20 15.59
C PHE A 1088 -36.59 -33.32 16.82
N GLU A 1089 -36.98 -32.04 16.81
CA GLU A 1089 -37.18 -31.21 18.03
C GLU A 1089 -38.62 -31.38 18.56
N PRO A 1090 -38.97 -30.93 19.78
CA PRO A 1090 -39.51 -29.56 19.90
C PRO A 1090 -39.26 -28.84 21.26
N GLU A 1091 -39.72 -27.59 21.34
CA GLU A 1091 -39.75 -26.71 22.52
C GLU A 1091 -40.77 -27.13 23.61
N ALA A 1092 -40.58 -26.69 24.86
CA ALA A 1092 -41.68 -26.24 25.76
C ALA A 1092 -41.16 -25.49 27.03
N VAL A 1093 -41.98 -24.56 27.52
CA VAL A 1093 -41.80 -23.72 28.73
C VAL A 1093 -42.56 -24.31 29.93
N ILE A 1094 -42.13 -24.04 31.18
CA ILE A 1094 -43.01 -23.95 32.37
C ILE A 1094 -42.33 -23.21 33.56
N ASP A 1095 -43.12 -22.48 34.36
CA ASP A 1095 -42.74 -21.75 35.58
C ASP A 1095 -42.54 -22.63 36.83
N LEU A 1096 -41.83 -22.13 37.86
CA LEU A 1096 -42.40 -21.83 39.19
C LEU A 1096 -41.39 -21.27 40.22
N CYS A 1097 -41.91 -20.68 41.30
CA CYS A 1097 -41.16 -19.93 42.32
C CYS A 1097 -41.07 -20.62 43.70
N ASP A 1098 -40.13 -20.09 44.51
CA ASP A 1098 -40.19 -19.89 45.96
C ASP A 1098 -39.95 -21.01 47.02
N THR A 1099 -39.06 -20.64 47.96
CA THR A 1099 -39.00 -20.94 49.42
C THR A 1099 -38.58 -22.32 49.98
N LEU A 1100 -37.38 -22.36 50.61
CA LEU A 1100 -37.09 -22.41 52.07
C LEU A 1100 -37.91 -23.33 53.01
N PRO A 1101 -37.36 -23.88 54.14
CA PRO A 1101 -36.49 -23.24 55.17
C PRO A 1101 -35.05 -23.87 55.28
N VAL A 1102 -34.23 -23.95 56.36
CA VAL A 1102 -34.36 -23.95 57.85
C VAL A 1102 -33.13 -23.34 58.59
N GLU A 1103 -33.36 -23.00 59.86
CA GLU A 1103 -32.55 -22.51 61.02
C GLU A 1103 -31.37 -23.41 61.50
N SER A 1104 -30.44 -23.04 62.41
CA SER A 1104 -30.01 -21.80 63.15
C SER A 1104 -28.56 -22.02 63.73
N GLU A 1105 -27.84 -21.19 64.51
CA GLU A 1105 -28.18 -20.18 65.55
C GLU A 1105 -26.99 -19.25 65.98
N LEU A 1106 -27.27 -18.29 66.89
CA LEU A 1106 -26.41 -17.56 67.86
C LEU A 1106 -25.71 -16.21 67.51
N HIS A 1107 -25.32 -15.48 68.57
CA HIS A 1107 -25.10 -14.01 68.68
C HIS A 1107 -23.62 -13.65 69.07
N TRP A 1108 -23.11 -12.40 69.24
CA TRP A 1108 -23.66 -11.09 69.70
C TRP A 1108 -22.86 -9.86 69.16
N ARG A 1109 -23.32 -8.63 69.48
CA ARG A 1109 -22.75 -7.29 69.13
C ARG A 1109 -21.94 -6.67 70.33
N PRO A 1110 -21.38 -5.41 70.37
CA PRO A 1110 -21.81 -4.14 69.72
C PRO A 1110 -20.69 -3.14 69.27
N LYS A 1111 -21.05 -1.84 69.11
CA LYS A 1111 -20.30 -0.71 68.49
C LYS A 1111 -19.49 0.15 69.52
N SER A 1112 -18.51 0.99 69.09
CA SER A 1112 -18.56 2.48 69.28
C SER A 1112 -17.32 3.36 68.90
N LYS A 1113 -17.62 4.58 68.39
CA LYS A 1113 -17.04 5.94 68.64
C LYS A 1113 -15.52 6.30 68.56
N ARG A 1114 -15.12 6.98 67.46
CA ARG A 1114 -14.83 8.45 67.36
C ARG A 1114 -14.11 9.21 68.52
N LYS A 1115 -12.84 9.68 68.34
CA LYS A 1115 -12.37 11.11 68.50
C LYS A 1115 -10.84 11.39 68.44
N GLU A 1116 -10.48 12.52 67.79
CA GLU A 1116 -9.47 13.59 68.09
C GLU A 1116 -7.99 13.38 68.57
N LYS A 1117 -7.10 14.22 67.99
CA LYS A 1117 -5.93 14.98 68.56
C LYS A 1117 -4.51 14.36 68.76
N LYS A 1118 -3.64 14.64 67.76
CA LYS A 1118 -2.40 15.48 67.76
C LYS A 1118 -1.37 15.47 68.93
N PHE A 1119 -0.08 15.43 68.51
CA PHE A 1119 1.19 15.96 69.10
C PHE A 1119 2.21 15.05 69.85
N ALA A 1120 3.45 15.09 69.33
CA ALA A 1120 4.79 15.10 69.98
C ALA A 1120 5.49 13.82 70.54
N SER A 1121 6.68 13.58 69.94
CA SER A 1121 7.99 13.02 70.37
C SER A 1121 8.44 13.14 71.85
N PRO A 1122 9.59 12.55 72.33
CA PRO A 1122 10.76 11.98 71.60
C PRO A 1122 11.30 10.61 72.12
N ALA A 1123 12.56 10.26 71.80
CA ALA A 1123 13.27 9.01 72.12
C ALA A 1123 14.30 9.15 73.29
N VAL A 1124 15.06 8.08 73.63
CA VAL A 1124 16.55 8.07 73.81
C VAL A 1124 17.13 6.72 74.36
N ASP A 1125 18.17 6.23 73.66
CA ASP A 1125 19.37 5.40 73.98
C ASP A 1125 19.43 4.19 74.95
N ARG A 1126 20.25 3.20 74.55
CA ARG A 1126 21.52 2.81 75.24
C ARG A 1126 22.50 1.99 74.35
N LEU A 1127 23.74 2.49 74.22
CA LEU A 1127 25.10 1.85 74.33
C LEU A 1127 25.32 0.37 73.84
N SER A 1128 26.48 -0.06 73.28
CA SER A 1128 27.88 0.42 73.26
C SER A 1128 28.80 -0.27 72.17
N LYS A 1129 30.11 0.07 72.11
CA LYS A 1129 31.17 -0.45 71.17
C LYS A 1129 32.21 -1.35 71.86
N PRO A 1130 33.10 -2.07 71.11
CA PRO A 1130 34.54 -1.69 70.97
C PRO A 1130 35.00 -1.60 69.48
N GLN A 1131 35.98 -0.77 69.02
CA GLN A 1131 37.47 -0.73 69.15
C GLN A 1131 38.27 -1.81 68.33
N ALA A 1132 39.47 -1.58 67.75
CA ALA A 1132 40.08 -0.43 67.02
C ALA A 1132 41.53 -0.68 66.48
N ILE A 1133 41.83 -0.25 65.23
CA ILE A 1133 43.13 0.26 64.67
C ILE A 1133 44.35 -0.69 64.41
N VAL A 1134 44.91 -0.64 63.17
CA VAL A 1134 46.34 -0.43 62.76
C VAL A 1134 46.39 -0.15 61.22
N ARG A 1135 47.55 0.11 60.57
CA ARG A 1135 47.71 1.15 59.51
C ARG A 1135 48.72 0.82 58.36
N MET A 1136 48.54 1.48 57.20
CA MET A 1136 49.42 1.52 55.97
C MET A 1136 49.41 0.25 55.09
N GLN A 1137 49.57 0.25 53.74
CA GLN A 1137 49.95 1.28 52.74
C GLN A 1137 49.51 0.89 51.30
N LEU A 1138 49.00 1.81 50.44
CA LEU A 1138 48.89 1.79 48.94
C LEU A 1138 48.19 0.56 48.24
N GLN A 1139 47.60 0.56 47.02
CA GLN A 1139 47.51 1.49 45.87
C GLN A 1139 46.24 1.21 44.98
N GLN A 1140 45.72 2.23 44.25
CA GLN A 1140 44.76 2.30 43.09
C GLN A 1140 43.98 1.03 42.59
N ALA A 1141 42.64 0.99 42.31
CA ALA A 1141 41.64 1.88 41.64
C ALA A 1141 41.51 1.68 40.09
N PRO A 1142 40.40 2.08 39.38
CA PRO A 1142 38.94 2.06 39.70
C PRO A 1142 38.01 1.62 38.50
N MET A 1143 36.69 1.36 38.72
CA MET A 1143 35.64 1.74 37.73
C MET A 1143 34.14 1.72 38.17
N ILE A 1144 33.73 1.03 39.24
CA ILE A 1144 32.27 0.80 39.50
C ILE A 1144 31.56 1.96 40.26
N GLU A 1145 32.28 2.92 40.86
CA GLU A 1145 31.67 4.11 41.48
C GLU A 1145 31.16 5.18 40.49
N TYR A 1146 31.45 5.05 39.19
CA TYR A 1146 31.27 6.16 38.23
C TYR A 1146 29.80 6.49 37.89
N LEU A 1147 28.87 5.54 38.02
CA LEU A 1147 27.45 5.76 37.69
C LEU A 1147 26.61 6.28 38.87
N HIS A 1148 27.02 6.05 40.12
CA HIS A 1148 26.34 6.65 41.29
C HIS A 1148 26.79 8.08 41.58
N LEU A 1149 27.87 8.56 40.95
CA LEU A 1149 28.41 9.92 41.16
C LEU A 1149 27.82 10.98 40.22
N LEU A 1150 27.14 10.60 39.13
CA LEU A 1150 26.54 11.55 38.18
C LEU A 1150 25.22 12.19 38.65
N VAL A 1151 24.62 11.70 39.74
CA VAL A 1151 23.32 12.18 40.23
C VAL A 1151 23.44 13.36 41.22
N LYS A 1152 24.64 13.67 41.75
CA LYS A 1152 24.73 14.65 42.86
C LYS A 1152 26.04 15.45 43.05
N THR A 1153 26.67 15.92 41.96
CA THR A 1153 27.67 17.02 42.05
C THR A 1153 27.55 18.05 40.92
N ASP A 1154 26.57 18.94 41.04
CA ASP A 1154 26.69 20.33 40.52
C ASP A 1154 27.67 21.12 41.42
N PHE A 1155 28.93 20.68 41.45
CA PHE A 1155 30.06 21.42 42.04
C PHE A 1155 31.38 21.24 41.25
N LEU A 1156 31.27 20.97 39.95
CA LEU A 1156 31.83 21.98 39.05
C LEU A 1156 31.07 23.27 39.33
N SER A 1157 31.76 24.40 39.46
CA SER A 1157 31.06 25.68 39.42
C SER A 1157 30.35 25.76 38.08
N ARG A 1158 29.02 25.61 38.08
CA ARG A 1158 28.15 26.01 36.97
C ARG A 1158 28.70 27.33 36.44
N PRO A 1159 29.12 27.43 35.17
CA PRO A 1159 29.57 28.70 34.62
C PRO A 1159 28.52 29.76 34.93
N GLU A 1160 28.88 31.02 35.21
CA GLU A 1160 27.91 32.02 35.68
C GLU A 1160 26.69 32.13 34.76
N TRP A 1161 26.92 31.95 33.45
CA TRP A 1161 25.91 31.89 32.40
C TRP A 1161 25.01 30.64 32.39
N TRP A 1162 25.27 29.56 33.13
CA TRP A 1162 24.45 28.33 33.06
C TRP A 1162 23.02 28.53 33.57
N GLU A 1163 22.84 29.29 34.65
CA GLU A 1163 21.48 29.64 35.10
C GLU A 1163 20.81 30.67 34.19
N GLU A 1164 21.58 31.40 33.39
CA GLU A 1164 21.07 32.30 32.35
C GLU A 1164 20.65 31.50 31.11
N VAL A 1165 21.51 30.59 30.61
CA VAL A 1165 21.21 29.61 29.55
C VAL A 1165 19.96 28.82 29.92
N LYS A 1166 19.89 28.26 31.13
CA LYS A 1166 18.73 27.47 31.53
C LYS A 1166 17.46 28.34 31.56
N ARG A 1167 17.50 29.55 32.14
CA ARG A 1167 16.34 30.45 32.11
C ARG A 1167 15.96 30.90 30.70
N ALA A 1168 16.94 31.08 29.80
CA ALA A 1168 16.70 31.38 28.40
C ALA A 1168 16.04 30.21 27.66
N VAL A 1169 16.51 28.98 27.85
CA VAL A 1169 15.90 27.76 27.27
C VAL A 1169 14.50 27.50 27.86
N ASP A 1170 14.35 27.57 29.19
CA ASP A 1170 13.06 27.36 29.86
C ASP A 1170 12.03 28.43 29.41
N TRP A 1171 12.46 29.69 29.23
CA TRP A 1171 11.62 30.75 28.67
C TRP A 1171 11.32 30.54 27.18
N VAL A 1172 12.30 30.11 26.37
CA VAL A 1172 12.11 29.82 24.95
C VAL A 1172 11.06 28.73 24.76
N CYS A 1173 11.23 27.60 25.45
CA CYS A 1173 10.32 26.47 25.44
C CYS A 1173 8.93 26.82 26.01
N TRP A 1174 8.83 27.72 27.00
CA TRP A 1174 7.54 28.21 27.49
C TRP A 1174 6.84 29.09 26.45
N ALA A 1175 7.54 30.08 25.89
CA ALA A 1175 6.95 31.03 24.95
C ALA A 1175 6.62 30.39 23.59
N ASP A 1176 7.33 29.35 23.13
CA ASP A 1176 6.92 28.59 21.92
C ASP A 1176 5.63 27.79 22.16
N ARG A 1177 5.48 27.22 23.37
CA ARG A 1177 4.26 26.48 23.77
C ARG A 1177 3.04 27.37 23.97
N GLN A 1178 3.23 28.64 24.37
CA GLN A 1178 2.14 29.61 24.51
C GLN A 1178 1.87 30.38 23.21
N TYR A 1179 2.89 30.59 22.38
CA TYR A 1179 2.82 31.37 21.14
C TYR A 1179 3.61 30.64 20.03
N PRO A 1180 3.03 29.59 19.41
CA PRO A 1180 3.71 28.83 18.37
C PRO A 1180 4.22 29.71 17.23
N CYS A 1181 5.46 29.47 16.82
CA CYS A 1181 6.17 30.25 15.80
C CYS A 1181 6.42 31.73 16.16
N ALA A 1182 6.39 32.10 17.45
CA ALA A 1182 6.79 33.45 17.89
C ALA A 1182 8.22 33.81 17.45
N TYR A 1183 9.12 32.82 17.40
CA TYR A 1183 10.52 33.02 16.98
C TYR A 1183 10.64 33.43 15.52
N SER A 1184 9.96 32.75 14.59
CA SER A 1184 9.99 33.20 13.18
C SER A 1184 9.26 34.53 12.99
N ARG A 1185 8.15 34.77 13.71
CA ARG A 1185 7.37 36.03 13.63
C ARG A 1185 8.06 37.25 14.23
N LEU A 1186 9.02 37.07 15.14
CA LEU A 1186 9.85 38.13 15.70
C LEU A 1186 11.28 38.15 15.12
N GLU A 1187 11.55 37.33 14.09
CA GLU A 1187 12.88 37.01 13.57
C GLU A 1187 13.91 36.65 14.67
N PHE A 1188 13.45 36.04 15.76
CA PHE A 1188 14.18 35.86 16.99
C PHE A 1188 14.89 34.51 17.05
N GLY A 1189 15.88 34.34 16.16
CA GLY A 1189 16.67 33.13 16.01
C GLY A 1189 16.04 32.09 15.07
N LEU A 1190 16.90 31.33 14.38
CA LEU A 1190 16.51 30.34 13.37
C LEU A 1190 16.20 28.94 13.96
N SER A 1191 16.48 28.74 15.24
CA SER A 1191 16.25 27.53 16.01
C SER A 1191 16.24 27.89 17.50
N TRP A 1192 15.69 27.04 18.38
CA TRP A 1192 15.73 27.28 19.83
C TRP A 1192 17.14 27.57 20.36
N GLU A 1193 18.18 26.97 19.77
CA GLU A 1193 19.58 27.26 20.15
C GLU A 1193 20.01 28.68 19.74
N SER A 1194 19.66 29.12 18.52
CA SER A 1194 19.91 30.49 18.06
C SER A 1194 19.11 31.51 18.88
N SER A 1195 17.81 31.27 19.14
CA SER A 1195 16.97 32.10 20.01
C SER A 1195 17.55 32.21 21.43
N THR A 1196 18.07 31.10 21.98
CA THR A 1196 18.78 31.08 23.27
C THR A 1196 20.06 31.91 23.22
N ARG A 1197 20.90 31.75 22.20
CA ARG A 1197 22.14 32.54 22.01
C ARG A 1197 21.85 34.04 21.84
N GLN A 1198 20.71 34.41 21.24
CA GLN A 1198 20.27 35.80 21.08
C GLN A 1198 19.70 36.39 22.38
N LEU A 1199 18.92 35.65 23.18
CA LEU A 1199 18.51 36.07 24.54
C LEU A 1199 19.72 36.39 25.42
N LEU A 1200 20.75 35.55 25.34
CA LEU A 1200 21.99 35.68 26.10
C LEU A 1200 22.93 36.76 25.55
N GLY A 1201 22.63 37.35 24.39
CA GLY A 1201 23.45 38.37 23.75
C GLY A 1201 24.78 37.86 23.16
N HIS A 1202 24.95 36.54 23.04
CA HIS A 1202 26.10 35.92 22.37
C HIS A 1202 25.97 35.96 20.84
N GLU A 1203 24.74 35.92 20.34
CA GLU A 1203 24.40 36.17 18.94
C GLU A 1203 23.59 37.48 18.83
N ARG A 1204 23.76 38.23 17.75
CA ARG A 1204 22.97 39.45 17.52
C ARG A 1204 21.65 39.09 16.84
N LEU A 1205 20.59 39.82 17.22
CA LEU A 1205 19.34 39.87 16.47
C LEU A 1205 19.63 40.17 14.98
N PRO A 1206 18.88 39.56 14.04
CA PRO A 1206 18.83 40.03 12.66
C PRO A 1206 18.49 41.52 12.60
N PRO A 1207 19.09 42.30 11.68
CA PRO A 1207 18.91 43.75 11.63
C PRO A 1207 17.49 44.19 11.21
N PHE A 1208 16.64 43.25 10.77
CA PHE A 1208 15.23 43.46 10.40
C PHE A 1208 14.27 43.04 11.53
N SER A 1209 14.75 42.34 12.57
CA SER A 1209 13.94 41.87 13.67
C SER A 1209 13.22 43.03 14.37
N PRO A 1210 11.91 42.92 14.67
CA PRO A 1210 11.18 43.93 15.45
C PRO A 1210 11.69 44.06 16.90
N LEU A 1211 12.56 43.16 17.37
CA LEU A 1211 13.24 43.28 18.66
C LEU A 1211 14.53 44.10 18.59
N SER A 1212 15.00 44.48 17.39
CA SER A 1212 16.26 45.20 17.19
C SER A 1212 16.24 46.56 17.92
N GLY A 1213 17.27 46.79 18.75
CA GLY A 1213 17.35 47.94 19.66
C GLY A 1213 16.84 47.71 21.08
N LEU A 1214 16.05 46.66 21.35
CA LEU A 1214 15.64 46.30 22.71
C LEU A 1214 16.78 45.62 23.48
N LYS A 1215 17.05 46.08 24.71
CA LYS A 1215 18.05 45.46 25.60
C LYS A 1215 17.42 44.34 26.42
N LEU A 1216 17.20 43.19 25.77
CA LEU A 1216 16.55 42.00 26.34
C LEU A 1216 17.12 41.56 27.70
N GLN A 1217 18.44 41.69 27.91
CA GLN A 1217 19.12 41.39 29.18
C GLN A 1217 18.75 42.31 30.37
N LYS A 1218 17.95 43.36 30.20
CA LYS A 1218 17.73 44.40 31.24
C LYS A 1218 16.28 44.65 31.68
N THR A 1219 15.33 43.79 31.31
CA THR A 1219 13.95 43.83 31.83
C THR A 1219 13.78 42.88 33.02
N PRO A 1220 13.76 43.37 34.28
CA PRO A 1220 13.44 42.53 35.43
C PRO A 1220 11.95 42.15 35.40
N VAL A 1221 11.66 40.85 35.32
CA VAL A 1221 10.29 40.33 35.36
C VAL A 1221 9.73 40.42 36.79
N PRO A 1222 8.59 41.11 37.02
CA PRO A 1222 7.87 40.96 38.28
C PRO A 1222 7.19 39.60 38.34
N LEU A 1223 7.23 38.96 39.52
CA LEU A 1223 6.49 37.72 39.78
C LEU A 1223 4.99 37.91 39.51
N ILE A 1224 4.45 37.17 38.54
CA ILE A 1224 3.00 37.02 38.34
C ILE A 1224 2.68 35.53 38.39
N SER A 1225 1.87 35.16 39.38
CA SER A 1225 1.26 33.84 39.49
C SER A 1225 -0.10 33.82 38.79
N CYS A 1226 -0.22 33.03 37.73
CA CYS A 1226 -1.47 32.48 37.20
C CYS A 1226 -1.16 31.11 36.58
#